data_AF-A0A178MBF0-F1
#
_entry.id   AF-A0A178MBF0-F1
#
_cell.length_a   1.000
_cell.length_b   1.000
_cell.length_c   1.000
_cell.angle_alpha   90.00
_cell.angle_beta   90.00
_cell.angle_gamma   90.00
#
_symmetry.space_group_name_H-M   'P 1'
#
loop_
_entity.id
_entity.type
_entity.pdbx_description
1 polymer ?
#
loop_
_entity_poly.entity_id
_entity_poly.type
_entity_poly.pdbx_seq_one_letter_code
_entity_poly.pdbx_strand_id
1 'polypeptide(L)'
;MHRLARWFLILCLMFSATPLHAQPAGGWNVAEFLAKQPGPLKDLRIDGRSAAQIIEEQSNYYGVSPFLTLALLEATAGLLSNPTPPDAAITQPFGTHGPVGFAAQIEWANRELRAGLGPYQQPPTVRLRDGLTLTLSLDEPAEWIAIKRFLAQERDSAEWLAAIKATHAALRSYFDGQLAPPATVAADVTGWLRAPWPLGTRVTHLAYFDHMYPMVDLGGDGNSEMIDYLGRRNVQYNSHDGHDYVFPDAPFATPILAAAAGTAYAFNESRGLGVVIVHPNGYETVYWHLSALDPIFTNGNGVRVTAGQQIGVSGASGVSGTPHLHFEVRRWEGGIRKQIDPYGWYGPGPDPCPAYAGCAASTWLWHPDLIGMYDFTPPDYTPPPSDTTPPVGTMRVAPPADLLLAVTFDGHPLQTVGQGLPQINGTPSFGPGRFGQAVRSDRAEIAFPTTGNLDLERGTISLWVEVPASYPTNSLNRHYLFAASADPDGAPVYTGTLALRRDRLGPDGSAQWTFWTVGDTSSGEDLLSAPDTLATGWHHFAVSWDTTSGTKALYIDGTLVAERSNTVLPIITGAHLHLGRFSSGGAAAGVRFDELAIFARALTTAEIAVLATTPPLAPEPIAVTERAIRIDTNALDDNGGIAAVILGINGELSDPMPYYDSYRWSLPAIEGEHIVEVRYLDRAGNTTVVSQTVDLNLPPQVELNTEWIEEAAVRLTINAADRDLPIEMQFSATPSFADAPWLPLLPEVRWRWDETALPRLFVRFRDGAGLTSEPIEIGRRYQVFVPVVGR
;
A
#
# COMPACT_ATOMS: atom_id res chain seq x y z
N MET A 1 31.61 9.34 62.74
CA MET A 1 31.35 10.35 61.69
C MET A 1 30.78 9.77 60.39
N HIS A 2 31.20 8.58 59.92
CA HIS A 2 30.63 7.95 58.70
C HIS A 2 29.14 7.56 58.75
N ARG A 3 28.53 7.37 59.92
CA ARG A 3 27.07 7.11 60.03
C ARG A 3 26.20 8.37 59.91
N LEU A 4 26.72 9.54 60.28
CA LEU A 4 26.02 10.83 60.17
C LEU A 4 26.04 11.37 58.73
N ALA A 5 27.12 11.12 57.98
CA ALA A 5 27.20 11.44 56.55
C ALA A 5 26.22 10.61 55.68
N ARG A 6 25.95 9.34 56.05
CA ARG A 6 24.95 8.50 55.39
C ARG A 6 23.51 9.00 55.58
N TRP A 7 23.18 9.57 56.74
CA TRP A 7 21.85 10.15 57.00
C TRP A 7 21.65 11.51 56.31
N PHE A 8 22.70 12.33 56.18
CA PHE A 8 22.64 13.59 55.45
C PHE A 8 22.52 13.41 53.92
N LEU A 9 23.07 12.33 53.36
CA LEU A 9 22.90 11.99 51.94
C LEU A 9 21.44 11.58 51.62
N ILE A 10 20.76 10.93 52.58
CA ILE A 10 19.36 10.51 52.49
C ILE A 10 18.41 11.71 52.64
N LEU A 11 18.75 12.70 53.47
CA LEU A 11 17.94 13.92 53.63
C LEU A 11 18.03 14.86 52.41
N CYS A 12 19.15 14.86 51.68
CA CYS A 12 19.32 15.62 50.43
C CYS A 12 18.58 15.02 49.22
N LEU A 13 17.99 13.83 49.35
CA LEU A 13 17.14 13.23 48.32
C LEU A 13 15.68 13.72 48.40
N MET A 14 15.30 14.45 49.47
CA MET A 14 14.00 15.12 49.57
C MET A 14 14.05 16.52 48.97
N PHE A 15 14.34 16.64 47.67
CA PHE A 15 13.93 17.83 46.93
C PHE A 15 12.57 17.53 46.31
N SER A 16 11.53 18.17 46.84
CA SER A 16 10.25 18.28 46.15
C SER A 16 10.51 18.97 44.81
N ALA A 17 10.64 18.19 43.74
CA ALA A 17 10.78 18.74 42.40
C ALA A 17 9.44 19.41 42.06
N THR A 18 9.43 20.74 42.03
CA THR A 18 8.30 21.53 41.53
C THR A 18 7.89 21.02 40.15
N PRO A 19 6.58 20.89 39.85
CA PRO A 19 6.14 20.45 38.54
C PRO A 19 6.65 21.42 37.47
N LEU A 20 7.36 20.85 36.49
CA LEU A 20 7.97 21.57 35.38
C LEU A 20 6.87 22.08 34.42
N HIS A 21 6.87 23.38 34.11
CA HIS A 21 6.03 23.98 33.07
C HIS A 21 6.85 24.92 32.15
N ALA A 22 6.83 24.62 30.83
CA ALA A 22 6.71 25.45 29.60
C ALA A 22 7.43 26.82 29.45
N GLN A 23 8.09 27.25 28.33
CA GLN A 23 8.19 26.89 26.88
C GLN A 23 9.62 27.09 26.27
N PRO A 24 9.82 26.86 24.93
CA PRO A 24 10.10 28.00 24.03
C PRO A 24 9.27 28.04 22.72
N ALA A 25 9.14 29.23 22.13
CA ALA A 25 8.32 29.53 20.94
C ALA A 25 8.88 28.98 19.60
N GLY A 26 7.99 28.85 18.61
CA GLY A 26 8.19 28.12 17.34
C GLY A 26 9.50 28.36 16.58
N GLY A 27 10.07 27.26 16.07
CA GLY A 27 11.33 27.21 15.33
C GLY A 27 12.43 26.34 15.98
N TRP A 28 12.20 25.79 17.17
CA TRP A 28 13.23 25.02 17.88
C TRP A 28 13.49 23.64 17.24
N ASN A 29 14.74 23.38 16.84
CA ASN A 29 15.29 22.05 16.51
C ASN A 29 16.71 21.93 17.11
N VAL A 30 17.23 20.71 17.23
CA VAL A 30 18.52 20.45 17.88
C VAL A 30 19.65 21.14 17.11
N ALA A 31 19.60 21.18 15.78
CA ALA A 31 20.63 21.81 14.95
C ALA A 31 20.76 23.31 15.23
N GLU A 32 19.65 24.05 15.25
CA GLU A 32 19.62 25.48 15.56
C GLU A 32 20.02 25.79 17.00
N PHE A 33 19.67 24.90 17.94
CA PHE A 33 20.12 25.01 19.32
C PHE A 33 21.63 24.86 19.44
N LEU A 34 22.18 23.79 18.84
CA LEU A 34 23.61 23.50 18.87
C LEU A 34 24.44 24.59 18.17
N ALA A 35 23.93 25.18 17.08
CA ALA A 35 24.59 26.28 16.38
C ALA A 35 24.90 27.49 17.29
N LYS A 36 24.10 27.70 18.34
CA LYS A 36 24.27 28.78 19.33
C LYS A 36 25.25 28.42 20.45
N GLN A 37 25.69 27.17 20.54
CA GLN A 37 26.56 26.71 21.63
C GLN A 37 28.05 26.80 21.27
N PRO A 38 28.93 27.03 22.27
CA PRO A 38 30.38 27.09 22.05
C PRO A 38 31.01 25.71 21.80
N GLY A 39 30.38 24.62 22.25
CA GLY A 39 30.90 23.26 22.13
C GLY A 39 30.90 22.66 20.71
N PRO A 40 31.54 21.49 20.54
CA PRO A 40 31.86 20.94 19.22
C PRO A 40 30.69 20.25 18.50
N LEU A 41 29.55 20.02 19.16
CA LEU A 41 28.46 19.20 18.60
C LEU A 41 27.85 19.78 17.32
N LYS A 42 27.87 21.11 17.13
CA LYS A 42 27.38 21.76 15.90
C LYS A 42 28.16 21.32 14.65
N ASP A 43 29.46 21.07 14.83
CA ASP A 43 30.38 20.73 13.75
C ASP A 43 30.64 19.21 13.67
N LEU A 44 30.29 18.45 14.71
CA LEU A 44 30.50 17.01 14.75
C LEU A 44 29.70 16.28 13.66
N ARG A 45 30.39 15.42 12.92
CA ARG A 45 29.83 14.53 11.89
C ARG A 45 30.31 13.09 12.10
N ILE A 46 29.41 12.13 12.13
CA ILE A 46 29.68 10.69 12.25
C ILE A 46 28.97 9.99 11.09
N ASP A 47 29.72 9.33 10.22
CA ASP A 47 29.20 8.64 9.03
C ASP A 47 28.29 9.53 8.16
N GLY A 48 28.69 10.79 7.99
CA GLY A 48 27.94 11.80 7.23
C GLY A 48 26.76 12.44 7.98
N ARG A 49 26.38 11.94 9.16
CA ARG A 49 25.30 12.49 10.00
C ARG A 49 25.83 13.50 11.01
N SER A 50 25.09 14.59 11.22
CA SER A 50 25.36 15.56 12.29
C SER A 50 25.01 15.03 13.67
N ALA A 51 25.64 15.56 14.71
CA ALA A 51 25.24 15.25 16.09
C ALA A 51 23.77 15.61 16.35
N ALA A 52 23.27 16.68 15.73
CA ALA A 52 21.87 17.06 15.81
C ALA A 52 20.95 15.96 15.27
N GLN A 53 21.24 15.47 14.05
CA GLN A 53 20.50 14.35 13.44
C GLN A 53 20.55 13.12 14.35
N ILE A 54 21.73 12.71 14.81
CA ILE A 54 21.88 11.53 15.68
C ILE A 54 21.04 11.68 16.96
N ILE A 55 21.04 12.85 17.60
CA ILE A 55 20.25 13.07 18.82
C ILE A 55 18.75 13.03 18.52
N GLU A 56 18.31 13.68 17.44
CA GLU A 56 16.90 13.72 17.05
C GLU A 56 16.38 12.33 16.63
N GLU A 57 17.15 11.59 15.83
CA GLU A 57 16.86 10.21 15.43
C GLU A 57 16.60 9.34 16.66
N GLN A 58 17.55 9.29 17.59
CA GLN A 58 17.41 8.45 18.79
C GLN A 58 16.30 8.93 19.74
N SER A 59 16.05 10.23 19.79
CA SER A 59 14.95 10.80 20.58
C SER A 59 13.58 10.43 20.00
N ASN A 60 13.45 10.41 18.68
CA ASN A 60 12.24 10.01 17.98
C ASN A 60 12.04 8.50 18.08
N TYR A 61 13.09 7.70 17.91
CA TYR A 61 13.03 6.26 18.02
C TYR A 61 12.60 5.80 19.43
N TYR A 62 13.31 6.23 20.48
CA TYR A 62 13.03 5.79 21.86
C TYR A 62 11.93 6.58 22.59
N GLY A 63 11.39 7.64 21.99
CA GLY A 63 10.39 8.49 22.65
C GLY A 63 10.95 9.28 23.84
N VAL A 64 12.26 9.54 23.86
CA VAL A 64 12.97 10.29 24.91
C VAL A 64 13.24 11.70 24.41
N SER A 65 13.10 12.70 25.29
CA SER A 65 13.30 14.10 24.89
C SER A 65 14.76 14.38 24.49
N PRO A 66 15.01 15.09 23.37
CA PRO A 66 16.35 15.50 22.99
C PRO A 66 16.99 16.46 24.01
N PHE A 67 16.20 17.23 24.77
CA PHE A 67 16.71 18.09 25.85
C PHE A 67 17.40 17.29 26.94
N LEU A 68 16.87 16.10 27.24
CA LEU A 68 17.44 15.24 28.26
C LEU A 68 18.81 14.71 27.83
N THR A 69 18.91 14.24 26.59
CA THR A 69 20.18 13.81 26.00
C THR A 69 21.19 14.96 26.01
N LEU A 70 20.80 16.16 25.56
CA LEU A 70 21.68 17.34 25.54
C LEU A 70 22.14 17.74 26.95
N ALA A 71 21.26 17.72 27.95
CA ALA A 71 21.60 18.04 29.33
C ALA A 71 22.56 17.01 29.95
N LEU A 72 22.40 15.73 29.61
CA LEU A 72 23.32 14.67 30.05
C LEU A 72 24.70 14.82 29.40
N LEU A 73 24.77 15.09 28.09
CA LEU A 73 26.03 15.34 27.37
C LEU A 73 26.80 16.52 27.97
N GLU A 74 26.10 17.56 28.39
CA GLU A 74 26.71 18.67 29.13
C GLU A 74 27.16 18.24 30.53
N ALA A 75 26.30 17.54 31.28
CA ALA A 75 26.59 17.17 32.66
C ALA A 75 27.76 16.20 32.82
N THR A 76 27.96 15.29 31.86
CA THR A 76 28.97 14.23 31.96
C THR A 76 30.23 14.54 31.16
N ALA A 77 30.13 15.33 30.08
CA ALA A 77 31.21 15.57 29.13
C ALA A 77 31.41 17.03 28.73
N GLY A 78 30.56 17.96 29.17
CA GLY A 78 30.68 19.41 28.89
C GLY A 78 30.54 19.76 27.42
N LEU A 79 29.82 18.95 26.63
CA LEU A 79 29.82 19.05 25.17
C LEU A 79 29.02 20.21 24.60
N LEU A 80 28.25 20.94 25.42
CA LEU A 80 27.59 22.18 24.99
C LEU A 80 28.46 23.39 25.31
N SER A 81 29.06 23.46 26.50
CA SER A 81 29.77 24.65 26.99
C SER A 81 31.26 24.69 26.67
N ASN A 82 31.94 23.54 26.58
CA ASN A 82 33.39 23.47 26.38
C ASN A 82 33.74 23.44 24.88
N PRO A 83 34.45 24.45 24.34
CA PRO A 83 34.83 24.46 22.92
C PRO A 83 35.93 23.43 22.57
N THR A 84 36.67 22.93 23.56
CA THR A 84 37.78 21.99 23.35
C THR A 84 37.73 20.86 24.38
N PRO A 85 36.69 20.00 24.35
CA PRO A 85 36.64 18.85 25.24
C PRO A 85 37.67 17.80 24.80
N PRO A 86 38.19 16.96 25.73
CA PRO A 86 39.07 15.85 25.37
C PRO A 86 38.39 14.88 24.40
N ASP A 87 39.13 14.23 23.50
CA ASP A 87 38.56 13.31 22.49
C ASP A 87 37.71 12.18 23.12
N ALA A 88 38.11 11.68 24.30
CA ALA A 88 37.37 10.68 25.06
C ALA A 88 35.94 11.14 25.44
N ALA A 89 35.75 12.45 25.63
CA ALA A 89 34.44 13.03 25.95
C ALA A 89 33.50 13.02 24.74
N ILE A 90 34.02 12.94 23.50
CA ILE A 90 33.21 12.82 22.28
C ILE A 90 32.93 11.35 21.97
N THR A 91 33.91 10.47 22.15
CA THR A 91 33.77 9.04 21.81
C THR A 91 32.96 8.27 22.85
N GLN A 92 33.02 8.65 24.13
CA GLN A 92 32.29 8.00 25.22
C GLN A 92 31.73 9.04 26.21
N PRO A 93 30.80 9.92 25.78
CA PRO A 93 30.35 11.06 26.56
C PRO A 93 29.70 10.72 27.90
N PHE A 94 29.15 9.52 28.05
CA PHE A 94 28.51 9.07 29.30
C PHE A 94 29.40 8.16 30.15
N GLY A 95 30.59 7.79 29.65
CA GLY A 95 31.56 6.93 30.31
C GLY A 95 31.91 5.66 29.52
N THR A 96 32.95 4.96 29.98
CA THR A 96 33.55 3.78 29.32
C THR A 96 32.69 2.53 29.31
N HIS A 97 31.65 2.51 30.14
CA HIS A 97 30.77 1.35 30.29
C HIS A 97 29.78 1.21 29.11
N GLY A 98 29.48 2.32 28.43
CA GLY A 98 28.70 2.33 27.20
C GLY A 98 29.54 1.92 26.00
N PRO A 99 28.92 1.71 24.83
CA PRO A 99 29.65 1.38 23.61
C PRO A 99 30.66 2.47 23.21
N VAL A 100 31.60 2.12 22.33
CA VAL A 100 32.55 3.10 21.78
C VAL A 100 31.92 3.81 20.59
N GLY A 101 31.96 5.15 20.59
CA GLY A 101 31.50 5.99 19.50
C GLY A 101 30.28 6.82 19.90
N PHE A 102 30.22 8.06 19.42
CA PHE A 102 29.18 9.01 19.78
C PHE A 102 27.77 8.49 19.45
N ALA A 103 27.54 8.05 18.20
CA ALA A 103 26.21 7.56 17.79
C ALA A 103 25.74 6.36 18.62
N ALA A 104 26.61 5.37 18.83
CA ALA A 104 26.30 4.21 19.66
C ALA A 104 26.02 4.59 21.12
N GLN A 105 26.72 5.58 21.66
CA GLN A 105 26.47 6.09 23.02
C GLN A 105 25.13 6.82 23.14
N ILE A 106 24.72 7.60 22.15
CA ILE A 106 23.41 8.26 22.14
C ILE A 106 22.28 7.23 22.08
N GLU A 107 22.39 6.24 21.18
CA GLU A 107 21.42 5.14 21.08
C GLU A 107 21.30 4.39 22.40
N TRP A 108 22.43 3.93 22.93
CA TRP A 108 22.49 3.21 24.19
C TRP A 108 21.91 4.04 25.35
N ALA A 109 22.24 5.33 25.46
CA ALA A 109 21.70 6.18 26.51
C ALA A 109 20.17 6.34 26.42
N ASN A 110 19.63 6.59 25.22
CA ASN A 110 18.18 6.73 25.04
C ASN A 110 17.44 5.44 25.36
N ARG A 111 18.01 4.28 24.99
CA ARG A 111 17.49 2.96 25.40
C ARG A 111 17.43 2.79 26.91
N GLU A 112 18.52 3.08 27.61
CA GLU A 112 18.59 2.94 29.08
C GLU A 112 17.66 3.92 29.79
N LEU A 113 17.58 5.15 29.32
CA LEU A 113 16.66 6.15 29.85
C LEU A 113 15.21 5.74 29.64
N ARG A 114 14.89 5.18 28.47
CA ARG A 114 13.56 4.65 28.17
C ARG A 114 13.22 3.50 29.13
N ALA A 115 14.08 2.47 29.23
CA ALA A 115 13.92 1.39 30.22
C ALA A 115 13.90 1.88 31.68
N GLY A 116 14.40 3.09 31.90
CA GLY A 116 14.32 3.87 33.13
C GLY A 116 12.91 4.28 33.57
N LEU A 117 11.90 4.21 32.70
CA LEU A 117 10.55 4.76 32.96
C LEU A 117 9.57 3.76 33.60
N GLY A 118 9.96 2.51 33.85
CA GLY A 118 9.13 1.53 34.56
C GLY A 118 9.01 0.16 33.86
N PRO A 119 8.13 -0.72 34.39
CA PRO A 119 7.13 -0.44 35.41
C PRO A 119 7.76 -0.48 36.81
N TYR A 120 7.16 0.20 37.78
CA TYR A 120 7.61 0.14 39.17
C TYR A 120 6.51 -0.33 40.09
N GLN A 121 6.50 -1.64 40.38
CA GLN A 121 5.63 -2.21 41.43
C GLN A 121 6.16 -1.91 42.84
N GLN A 122 7.45 -1.60 42.96
CA GLN A 122 8.12 -1.18 44.20
C GLN A 122 9.23 -0.17 43.88
N PRO A 123 9.61 0.69 44.84
CA PRO A 123 10.73 1.63 44.70
C PRO A 123 12.03 0.97 44.21
N PRO A 124 12.61 1.40 43.07
CA PRO A 124 13.80 0.76 42.51
C PRO A 124 15.06 1.08 43.33
N THR A 125 16.02 0.16 43.36
CA THR A 125 17.30 0.36 44.04
C THR A 125 18.44 0.54 43.04
N VAL A 126 19.35 1.47 43.32
CA VAL A 126 20.62 1.63 42.59
C VAL A 126 21.80 1.26 43.49
N ARG A 127 22.81 0.60 42.92
CA ARG A 127 24.05 0.23 43.62
C ARG A 127 25.23 0.95 42.98
N LEU A 128 25.99 1.66 43.80
CA LEU A 128 27.15 2.46 43.38
C LEU A 128 28.45 1.69 43.56
N ARG A 129 29.51 2.15 42.88
CA ARG A 129 30.83 1.49 42.83
C ARG A 129 31.48 1.31 44.22
N ASP A 130 31.20 2.22 45.15
CA ASP A 130 31.69 2.17 46.54
C ASP A 130 30.87 1.22 47.46
N GLY A 131 29.90 0.51 46.89
CA GLY A 131 29.04 -0.45 47.61
C GLY A 131 27.83 0.17 48.30
N LEU A 132 27.58 1.48 48.13
CA LEU A 132 26.34 2.10 48.60
C LEU A 132 25.15 1.63 47.75
N THR A 133 24.07 1.22 48.41
CA THR A 133 22.78 0.94 47.78
C THR A 133 21.77 1.98 48.25
N LEU A 134 21.06 2.59 47.30
CA LEU A 134 20.03 3.60 47.52
C LEU A 134 18.71 3.11 46.95
N THR A 135 17.61 3.35 47.67
CA THR A 135 16.25 3.15 47.16
C THR A 135 15.72 4.50 46.67
N LEU A 136 15.26 4.57 45.42
CA LEU A 136 14.71 5.79 44.81
C LEU A 136 13.22 5.90 45.13
N SER A 137 12.70 7.10 45.41
CA SER A 137 11.27 7.29 45.68
C SER A 137 10.46 7.30 44.38
N LEU A 138 9.29 6.64 44.40
CA LEU A 138 8.30 6.74 43.31
C LEU A 138 7.51 8.06 43.34
N ASP A 139 7.68 8.88 44.39
CA ASP A 139 7.13 10.24 44.44
C ASP A 139 7.91 11.23 43.56
N GLU A 140 9.07 10.81 43.04
CA GLU A 140 9.84 11.60 42.08
C GLU A 140 9.30 11.42 40.65
N PRO A 141 9.45 12.44 39.77
CA PRO A 141 9.15 12.26 38.36
C PRO A 141 9.93 11.09 37.76
N ALA A 142 9.27 10.29 36.91
CA ALA A 142 9.84 9.05 36.38
C ALA A 142 11.12 9.29 35.56
N GLU A 143 11.24 10.44 34.90
CA GLU A 143 12.43 10.86 34.17
C GLU A 143 13.62 11.03 35.12
N TRP A 144 13.38 11.56 36.33
CA TRP A 144 14.44 11.66 37.35
C TRP A 144 14.86 10.30 37.90
N ILE A 145 13.92 9.37 38.03
CA ILE A 145 14.22 7.98 38.39
C ILE A 145 15.08 7.33 37.29
N ALA A 146 14.71 7.50 36.02
CA ALA A 146 15.46 7.02 34.86
C ALA A 146 16.89 7.59 34.82
N ILE A 147 17.04 8.91 34.96
CA ILE A 147 18.35 9.60 35.01
C ILE A 147 19.22 9.08 36.14
N LYS A 148 18.64 8.97 37.35
CA LYS A 148 19.35 8.49 38.54
C LYS A 148 19.86 7.06 38.37
N ARG A 149 19.07 6.20 37.74
CA ARG A 149 19.47 4.83 37.38
C ARG A 149 20.58 4.83 36.33
N PHE A 150 20.41 5.59 35.24
CA PHE A 150 21.40 5.70 34.17
C PHE A 150 22.75 6.18 34.69
N LEU A 151 22.78 7.23 35.51
CA LEU A 151 24.01 7.80 36.04
C LEU A 151 24.68 6.92 37.11
N ALA A 152 23.97 5.96 37.73
CA ALA A 152 24.53 5.09 38.76
C ALA A 152 25.61 4.13 38.25
N GLN A 153 25.65 3.90 36.93
CA GLN A 153 26.56 2.95 36.30
C GLN A 153 28.02 3.40 36.46
N GLU A 154 28.85 2.53 37.04
CA GLU A 154 30.29 2.69 37.32
C GLU A 154 30.74 3.92 38.14
N ARG A 155 29.80 4.68 38.71
CA ARG A 155 30.08 5.85 39.55
C ARG A 155 30.06 5.51 41.04
N ASP A 156 30.93 6.13 41.82
CA ASP A 156 30.80 6.14 43.29
C ASP A 156 29.78 7.19 43.76
N SER A 157 29.50 7.23 45.06
CA SER A 157 28.48 8.13 45.63
C SER A 157 28.76 9.62 45.42
N ALA A 158 30.02 10.04 45.34
CA ALA A 158 30.37 11.44 45.10
C ALA A 158 30.19 11.81 43.62
N GLU A 159 30.71 10.97 42.72
CA GLU A 159 30.59 11.12 41.27
C GLU A 159 29.12 11.12 40.82
N TRP A 160 28.32 10.19 41.36
CA TRP A 160 26.89 10.07 41.04
C TRP A 160 26.08 11.30 41.44
N LEU A 161 26.28 11.80 42.66
CA LEU A 161 25.59 13.00 43.15
C LEU A 161 26.01 14.24 42.37
N ALA A 162 27.29 14.34 41.98
CA ALA A 162 27.79 15.44 41.16
C ALA A 162 27.13 15.44 39.77
N ALA A 163 27.03 14.27 39.13
CA ALA A 163 26.39 14.13 37.82
C ALA A 163 24.91 14.52 37.86
N ILE A 164 24.14 14.08 38.86
CA ILE A 164 22.72 14.47 39.02
C ILE A 164 22.55 15.99 39.16
N LYS A 165 23.39 16.62 39.98
CA LYS A 165 23.35 18.07 40.17
C LYS A 165 23.72 18.81 38.88
N ALA A 166 24.70 18.30 38.14
CA ALA A 166 25.11 18.85 36.86
C ALA A 166 23.99 18.72 35.80
N THR A 167 23.29 17.58 35.73
CA THR A 167 22.14 17.41 34.83
C THR A 167 21.02 18.39 35.17
N HIS A 168 20.71 18.57 36.45
CA HIS A 168 19.72 19.57 36.88
C HIS A 168 20.17 21.00 36.55
N ALA A 169 21.45 21.31 36.72
CA ALA A 169 21.99 22.62 36.35
C ALA A 169 21.92 22.85 34.83
N ALA A 170 22.27 21.86 34.02
CA ALA A 170 22.19 21.94 32.56
C ALA A 170 20.75 22.16 32.09
N LEU A 171 19.78 21.39 32.61
CA LEU A 171 18.37 21.58 32.30
C LEU A 171 17.90 23.00 32.62
N ARG A 172 18.30 23.56 33.77
CA ARG A 172 17.99 24.95 34.14
C ARG A 172 18.65 25.98 33.24
N SER A 173 19.94 25.82 32.97
CA SER A 173 20.71 26.80 32.19
C SER A 173 20.27 26.85 30.72
N TYR A 174 19.97 25.70 30.12
CA TYR A 174 19.72 25.61 28.68
C TYR A 174 18.23 25.56 28.31
N PHE A 175 17.38 25.09 29.22
CA PHE A 175 15.98 24.79 28.93
C PHE A 175 15.02 25.31 30.02
N ASP A 176 15.45 26.26 30.86
CA ASP A 176 14.67 26.83 31.97
C ASP A 176 14.08 25.76 32.92
N GLY A 177 14.80 24.64 33.04
CA GLY A 177 14.42 23.51 33.86
C GLY A 177 13.38 22.61 33.21
N GLN A 178 13.06 22.79 31.93
CA GLN A 178 12.04 22.03 31.21
C GLN A 178 12.61 20.77 30.55
N LEU A 179 11.83 19.69 30.57
CA LEU A 179 12.17 18.44 29.87
C LEU A 179 11.57 18.38 28.46
N ALA A 180 10.61 19.24 28.11
CA ALA A 180 10.02 19.34 26.78
C ALA A 180 9.17 20.61 26.56
N PRO A 181 8.83 20.97 25.30
CA PRO A 181 7.79 21.96 25.02
C PRO A 181 6.40 21.46 25.45
N PRO A 182 5.48 22.35 25.88
CA PRO A 182 4.10 21.97 26.18
C PRO A 182 3.31 21.71 24.90
N ALA A 183 2.71 20.54 24.79
CA ALA A 183 1.55 20.35 23.94
C ALA A 183 0.30 20.71 24.76
N THR A 184 -0.57 21.57 24.25
CA THR A 184 -1.94 21.65 24.76
C THR A 184 -2.63 20.36 24.34
N VAL A 185 -2.65 19.37 25.23
CA VAL A 185 -3.45 18.18 24.97
C VAL A 185 -4.92 18.56 25.23
N ALA A 186 -5.74 18.47 24.19
CA ALA A 186 -7.18 18.61 24.36
C ALA A 186 -7.68 17.49 25.28
N ALA A 187 -8.55 17.85 26.24
CA ALA A 187 -8.89 16.97 27.36
C ALA A 187 -9.71 15.72 26.97
N ASP A 188 -10.31 15.68 25.77
CA ASP A 188 -11.04 14.52 25.24
C ASP A 188 -10.99 14.54 23.71
N VAL A 189 -10.17 13.68 23.10
CA VAL A 189 -10.21 13.43 21.65
C VAL A 189 -10.21 11.93 21.39
N THR A 190 -11.41 11.34 21.44
CA THR A 190 -11.65 9.96 20.99
C THR A 190 -12.18 9.97 19.57
N GLY A 191 -11.87 8.92 18.81
CA GLY A 191 -12.50 8.69 17.50
C GLY A 191 -12.15 9.69 16.39
N TRP A 192 -10.87 10.03 16.23
CA TRP A 192 -10.40 10.99 15.22
C TRP A 192 -9.37 10.42 14.24
N LEU A 193 -8.81 9.23 14.50
CA LEU A 193 -7.91 8.55 13.58
C LEU A 193 -8.68 7.83 12.47
N ARG A 194 -8.27 8.04 11.22
CA ARG A 194 -8.69 7.27 10.04
C ARG A 194 -7.72 6.09 9.81
N ALA A 195 -8.14 5.11 9.01
CA ALA A 195 -7.28 3.98 8.65
C ALA A 195 -5.99 4.48 7.95
N PRO A 196 -4.80 3.99 8.33
CA PRO A 196 -3.54 4.44 7.74
C PRO A 196 -3.19 3.75 6.41
N TRP A 197 -4.18 3.17 5.74
CA TRP A 197 -4.11 2.50 4.44
C TRP A 197 -5.44 2.71 3.69
N PRO A 198 -5.50 2.53 2.36
CA PRO A 198 -6.74 2.60 1.60
C PRO A 198 -7.80 1.61 2.11
N LEU A 199 -9.05 2.05 2.21
CA LEU A 199 -10.15 1.15 2.57
C LEU A 199 -10.27 0.01 1.54
N GLY A 200 -10.64 -1.19 2.01
CA GLY A 200 -10.68 -2.41 1.19
C GLY A 200 -9.35 -3.17 1.11
N THR A 201 -8.23 -2.57 1.52
CA THR A 201 -6.94 -3.27 1.66
C THR A 201 -7.07 -4.43 2.65
N ARG A 202 -6.66 -5.64 2.27
CA ARG A 202 -6.58 -6.77 3.20
C ARG A 202 -5.39 -6.59 4.13
N VAL A 203 -5.70 -6.60 5.42
CA VAL A 203 -4.72 -6.39 6.48
C VAL A 203 -4.75 -7.57 7.42
N THR A 204 -3.57 -7.99 7.85
CA THR A 204 -3.39 -8.94 8.94
C THR A 204 -2.68 -8.24 10.08
N HIS A 205 -3.24 -8.33 11.29
CA HIS A 205 -2.57 -7.89 12.51
C HIS A 205 -1.42 -8.84 12.78
N LEU A 206 -0.20 -8.43 12.45
CA LEU A 206 0.99 -9.25 12.61
C LEU A 206 1.42 -9.28 14.08
N ALA A 207 1.56 -8.11 14.68
CA ALA A 207 1.94 -7.95 16.08
C ALA A 207 1.12 -6.81 16.71
N TYR A 208 0.76 -7.00 17.96
CA TYR A 208 -0.07 -6.06 18.71
C TYR A 208 0.80 -5.20 19.61
N PHE A 209 0.26 -4.07 20.03
CA PHE A 209 0.85 -3.28 21.10
C PHE A 209 0.87 -4.09 22.40
N ASP A 210 2.05 -4.17 23.03
CA ASP A 210 2.24 -4.95 24.25
C ASP A 210 1.90 -4.11 25.48
N HIS A 211 0.75 -4.36 26.09
CA HIS A 211 0.34 -3.71 27.34
C HIS A 211 1.17 -4.17 28.54
N MET A 212 1.82 -5.34 28.47
CA MET A 212 2.69 -5.78 29.54
C MET A 212 4.05 -5.09 29.50
N TYR A 213 4.62 -4.87 28.32
CA TYR A 213 5.91 -4.19 28.12
C TYR A 213 5.88 -3.28 26.86
N PRO A 214 5.33 -2.07 26.94
CA PRO A 214 5.15 -1.17 25.78
C PRO A 214 6.44 -0.41 25.41
N MET A 215 7.57 -1.14 25.38
CA MET A 215 8.91 -0.58 25.24
C MET A 215 9.55 -1.07 23.96
N VAL A 216 10.27 -0.17 23.27
CA VAL A 216 11.00 -0.44 22.02
C VAL A 216 11.68 -1.79 22.05
N ASP A 217 11.36 -2.60 21.05
CA ASP A 217 11.88 -3.91 20.67
C ASP A 217 13.34 -4.23 21.09
N LEU A 218 13.53 -4.66 22.35
CA LEU A 218 14.83 -5.07 22.90
C LEU A 218 15.09 -6.58 22.82
N GLY A 219 14.19 -7.36 22.21
CA GLY A 219 14.39 -8.80 22.00
C GLY A 219 14.57 -9.63 23.28
N GLY A 220 14.16 -9.15 24.46
CA GLY A 220 14.22 -9.95 25.69
C GLY A 220 13.95 -9.21 26.99
N ASP A 221 12.68 -9.10 27.38
CA ASP A 221 12.22 -8.75 28.74
C ASP A 221 12.21 -9.96 29.71
N GLY A 222 12.45 -11.16 29.20
CA GLY A 222 12.59 -12.40 29.96
C GLY A 222 11.29 -13.08 30.39
N ASN A 223 10.12 -12.61 29.94
CA ASN A 223 8.85 -13.31 30.22
C ASN A 223 8.34 -14.13 29.03
N SER A 224 8.82 -13.86 27.81
CA SER A 224 8.38 -14.47 26.54
C SER A 224 6.86 -14.36 26.25
N GLU A 225 6.14 -13.45 26.91
CA GLU A 225 4.70 -13.25 26.74
C GLU A 225 4.36 -11.77 26.53
N MET A 226 3.64 -11.46 25.46
CA MET A 226 2.96 -10.17 25.24
C MET A 226 1.51 -10.21 25.74
N ILE A 227 0.95 -9.05 26.12
CA ILE A 227 -0.49 -8.86 26.35
C ILE A 227 -1.07 -7.83 25.37
N ASP A 228 -2.09 -8.22 24.60
CA ASP A 228 -2.81 -7.30 23.72
C ASP A 228 -3.96 -6.54 24.42
N TYR A 229 -4.61 -5.63 23.70
CA TYR A 229 -5.72 -4.81 24.21
C TYR A 229 -6.95 -5.60 24.72
N LEU A 230 -7.09 -6.88 24.34
CA LEU A 230 -8.14 -7.78 24.81
C LEU A 230 -7.73 -8.56 26.08
N GLY A 231 -6.49 -8.37 26.55
CA GLY A 231 -5.93 -9.12 27.67
C GLY A 231 -5.47 -10.53 27.31
N ARG A 232 -5.33 -10.86 26.02
CA ARG A 232 -4.82 -12.18 25.57
C ARG A 232 -3.31 -12.23 25.74
N ARG A 233 -2.79 -13.40 26.14
CA ARG A 233 -1.37 -13.66 26.40
C ARG A 233 -0.72 -14.50 25.29
N ASN A 234 0.62 -14.55 25.26
CA ASN A 234 1.41 -15.38 24.33
C ASN A 234 1.16 -15.08 22.84
N VAL A 235 0.86 -13.82 22.53
CA VAL A 235 0.72 -13.34 21.15
C VAL A 235 2.13 -13.05 20.58
N GLN A 236 2.31 -13.16 19.25
CA GLN A 236 3.63 -13.00 18.59
C GLN A 236 4.31 -11.67 18.96
N TYR A 237 5.63 -11.70 19.15
CA TYR A 237 6.50 -10.54 19.45
C TYR A 237 6.23 -9.88 20.81
N ASN A 238 7.12 -10.06 21.79
CA ASN A 238 7.06 -9.37 23.09
C ASN A 238 7.81 -8.03 23.02
N SER A 239 7.47 -7.11 23.94
CA SER A 239 8.07 -5.77 23.96
C SER A 239 7.81 -4.95 22.68
N HIS A 240 6.54 -4.84 22.27
CA HIS A 240 6.14 -4.16 21.04
C HIS A 240 5.45 -2.81 21.33
N ASP A 241 5.98 -1.73 20.75
CA ASP A 241 5.63 -0.33 21.04
C ASP A 241 4.54 0.26 20.12
N GLY A 242 3.99 -0.56 19.22
CA GLY A 242 2.98 -0.17 18.25
C GLY A 242 2.15 -1.35 17.77
N HIS A 243 1.55 -1.22 16.60
CA HIS A 243 0.85 -2.30 15.91
C HIS A 243 1.50 -2.55 14.57
N ASP A 244 1.76 -3.81 14.27
CA ASP A 244 2.30 -4.23 12.98
C ASP A 244 1.19 -4.78 12.11
N TYR A 245 1.09 -4.21 10.92
CA TYR A 245 0.11 -4.57 9.92
C TYR A 245 0.82 -5.13 8.70
N VAL A 246 0.58 -6.40 8.41
CA VAL A 246 1.01 -6.99 7.15
C VAL A 246 -0.10 -6.78 6.14
N PHE A 247 0.32 -6.42 4.94
CA PHE A 247 -0.54 -6.31 3.76
C PHE A 247 -0.20 -7.50 2.88
N PRO A 248 -0.81 -8.69 3.07
CA PRO A 248 -0.31 -9.89 2.42
C PRO A 248 -0.59 -9.87 0.89
N ASP A 249 -1.29 -8.84 0.45
CA ASP A 249 -1.68 -8.53 -0.91
C ASP A 249 -0.63 -7.73 -1.68
N ALA A 250 -0.05 -6.75 -1.00
CA ALA A 250 1.07 -5.97 -1.50
C ALA A 250 2.03 -5.71 -0.33
N PRO A 251 2.80 -6.72 0.12
CA PRO A 251 3.64 -6.60 1.30
C PRO A 251 4.60 -5.41 1.19
N PHE A 252 5.16 -5.24 -0.02
CA PHE A 252 5.84 -4.03 -0.44
C PHE A 252 4.89 -3.18 -1.28
N ALA A 253 4.99 -1.86 -1.13
CA ALA A 253 4.30 -0.88 -1.94
C ALA A 253 2.79 -0.65 -1.67
N THR A 254 2.20 -1.21 -0.60
CA THR A 254 0.83 -0.80 -0.19
C THR A 254 0.86 0.69 0.19
N PRO A 255 -0.01 1.56 -0.36
CA PRO A 255 -0.07 2.95 0.04
C PRO A 255 -0.29 3.12 1.55
N ILE A 256 0.57 3.91 2.19
CA ILE A 256 0.41 4.29 3.60
C ILE A 256 -0.07 5.73 3.66
N LEU A 257 -1.16 5.94 4.40
CA LEU A 257 -1.90 7.19 4.49
C LEU A 257 -1.73 7.84 5.87
N ALA A 258 -1.77 9.17 5.90
CA ALA A 258 -1.87 9.93 7.13
C ALA A 258 -3.20 9.61 7.83
N ALA A 259 -3.14 9.03 9.03
CA ALA A 259 -4.32 8.66 9.82
C ALA A 259 -5.11 9.92 10.27
N ALA A 260 -4.44 11.06 10.37
CA ALA A 260 -5.07 12.33 10.67
C ALA A 260 -4.26 13.51 10.12
N ALA A 261 -4.88 14.68 10.05
CA ALA A 261 -4.21 15.90 9.61
C ALA A 261 -3.17 16.37 10.63
N GLY A 262 -2.07 16.95 10.14
CA GLY A 262 -0.99 17.42 11.00
C GLY A 262 0.21 17.91 10.21
N THR A 263 1.35 17.97 10.90
CA THR A 263 2.64 18.29 10.29
C THR A 263 3.49 17.03 10.26
N ALA A 264 3.81 16.56 9.05
CA ALA A 264 4.55 15.35 8.79
C ALA A 264 6.05 15.62 8.63
N TYR A 265 6.85 14.74 9.23
CA TYR A 265 8.30 14.75 9.17
C TYR A 265 8.75 13.38 8.70
N ALA A 266 9.56 13.32 7.65
CA ALA A 266 10.11 12.07 7.15
C ALA A 266 11.49 11.82 7.72
N PHE A 267 11.77 10.55 7.97
CA PHE A 267 12.97 10.04 8.59
C PHE A 267 13.55 8.89 7.78
N ASN A 268 14.87 8.79 7.79
CA ASN A 268 15.61 7.67 7.24
C ASN A 268 16.63 7.25 8.31
N GLU A 269 16.25 6.27 9.11
CA GLU A 269 16.95 5.87 10.32
C GLU A 269 17.35 4.39 10.26
N SER A 270 18.02 3.90 11.30
CA SER A 270 18.34 2.47 11.43
C SER A 270 17.09 1.58 11.46
N ARG A 271 15.94 2.07 11.98
CA ARG A 271 14.61 1.40 11.91
C ARG A 271 14.00 1.40 10.51
N GLY A 272 14.62 2.10 9.55
CA GLY A 272 14.16 2.22 8.18
C GLY A 272 13.63 3.61 7.84
N LEU A 273 12.92 3.70 6.72
CA LEU A 273 12.19 4.91 6.36
C LEU A 273 10.93 4.99 7.21
N GLY A 274 10.64 6.19 7.68
CA GLY A 274 9.45 6.43 8.46
C GLY A 274 8.95 7.85 8.37
N VAL A 275 7.75 8.05 8.88
CA VAL A 275 7.08 9.35 8.98
C VAL A 275 6.57 9.50 10.41
N VAL A 276 6.78 10.67 11.01
CA VAL A 276 6.07 11.07 12.23
C VAL A 276 5.17 12.24 11.87
N ILE A 277 3.89 12.16 12.23
CA ILE A 277 2.95 13.26 12.06
C ILE A 277 2.61 13.81 13.44
N VAL A 278 2.91 15.09 13.65
CA VAL A 278 2.51 15.82 14.85
C VAL A 278 1.14 16.43 14.61
N HIS A 279 0.18 16.09 15.47
CA HIS A 279 -1.20 16.52 15.36
C HIS A 279 -1.50 17.73 16.26
N PRO A 280 -2.42 18.63 15.85
CA PRO A 280 -2.77 19.83 16.63
C PRO A 280 -3.35 19.55 18.03
N ASN A 281 -3.83 18.33 18.27
CA ASN A 281 -4.42 17.90 19.54
C ASN A 281 -3.40 17.36 20.56
N GLY A 282 -2.09 17.41 20.25
CA GLY A 282 -1.02 16.96 21.15
C GLY A 282 -0.66 15.47 21.05
N TYR A 283 -1.21 14.79 20.05
CA TYR A 283 -0.82 13.42 19.67
C TYR A 283 0.17 13.44 18.52
N GLU A 284 0.90 12.34 18.36
CA GLU A 284 1.66 12.04 17.16
C GLU A 284 1.36 10.61 16.70
N THR A 285 1.30 10.41 15.37
CA THR A 285 1.30 9.07 14.77
C THR A 285 2.64 8.80 14.12
N VAL A 286 3.09 7.56 14.23
CA VAL A 286 4.41 7.13 13.76
C VAL A 286 4.22 5.95 12.81
N TYR A 287 4.92 6.02 11.67
CA TYR A 287 4.86 5.05 10.59
C TYR A 287 6.29 4.61 10.28
N TRP A 288 6.58 3.32 10.42
CA TRP A 288 7.92 2.76 10.14
C TRP A 288 7.87 1.64 9.10
N HIS A 289 9.08 1.24 8.69
CA HIS A 289 9.36 0.20 7.73
C HIS A 289 8.90 0.50 6.29
N LEU A 290 8.69 1.78 5.96
CA LEU A 290 8.25 2.18 4.63
C LEU A 290 9.32 1.84 3.58
N SER A 291 8.95 1.24 2.44
CA SER A 291 9.96 1.01 1.38
C SER A 291 10.28 2.27 0.58
N ALA A 292 9.35 3.24 0.58
CA ALA A 292 9.57 4.56 -0.01
C ALA A 292 8.72 5.62 0.72
N LEU A 293 9.27 6.85 0.77
CA LEU A 293 8.56 8.04 1.22
C LEU A 293 7.85 8.69 0.04
N ASP A 294 6.72 9.34 0.32
CA ASP A 294 5.98 10.07 -0.71
C ASP A 294 6.76 11.32 -1.22
N PRO A 295 6.67 11.68 -2.51
CA PRO A 295 7.33 12.86 -3.07
C PRO A 295 7.03 14.19 -2.37
N ILE A 296 5.96 14.30 -1.57
CA ILE A 296 5.69 15.51 -0.77
C ILE A 296 6.86 15.92 0.14
N PHE A 297 7.74 14.98 0.53
CA PHE A 297 8.91 15.26 1.36
C PHE A 297 10.13 15.79 0.59
N THR A 298 10.07 15.87 -0.75
CA THR A 298 11.16 16.42 -1.58
C THR A 298 11.40 17.92 -1.34
N ASN A 299 10.38 18.65 -0.88
CA ASN A 299 10.46 20.07 -0.55
C ASN A 299 10.92 20.34 0.90
N GLY A 300 11.31 19.29 1.64
CA GLY A 300 11.78 19.36 3.01
C GLY A 300 10.89 18.64 4.02
N ASN A 301 11.30 18.69 5.29
CA ASN A 301 10.57 18.12 6.42
C ASN A 301 9.65 19.16 7.07
N GLY A 302 8.57 18.70 7.73
CA GLY A 302 7.57 19.57 8.34
C GLY A 302 6.46 19.98 7.37
N VAL A 303 6.02 19.04 6.53
CA VAL A 303 4.98 19.24 5.50
C VAL A 303 3.60 19.13 6.14
N ARG A 304 2.68 20.03 5.81
CA ARG A 304 1.28 19.88 6.26
C ARG A 304 0.60 18.80 5.45
N VAL A 305 -0.05 17.86 6.13
CA VAL A 305 -0.82 16.78 5.52
C VAL A 305 -2.26 16.77 6.01
N THR A 306 -3.18 16.32 5.18
CA THR A 306 -4.58 16.04 5.56
C THR A 306 -4.78 14.56 5.87
N ALA A 307 -5.82 14.22 6.63
CA ALA A 307 -6.19 12.81 6.82
C ALA A 307 -6.45 12.12 5.47
N GLY A 308 -5.97 10.89 5.30
CA GLY A 308 -6.06 10.12 4.06
C GLY A 308 -5.03 10.48 2.99
N GLN A 309 -4.19 11.50 3.20
CA GLN A 309 -3.12 11.83 2.26
C GLN A 309 -2.00 10.77 2.31
N GLN A 310 -1.54 10.30 1.16
CA GLN A 310 -0.43 9.35 1.09
C GLN A 310 0.88 9.98 1.60
N ILE A 311 1.63 9.22 2.39
CA ILE A 311 2.89 9.64 3.01
C ILE A 311 4.05 8.68 2.70
N GLY A 312 3.75 7.52 2.15
CA GLY A 312 4.73 6.55 1.69
C GLY A 312 4.06 5.25 1.33
N VAL A 313 4.83 4.17 1.34
CA VAL A 313 4.32 2.83 1.03
C VAL A 313 4.92 1.77 1.97
N SER A 314 4.17 0.70 2.25
CA SER A 314 4.58 -0.40 3.11
C SER A 314 5.85 -1.06 2.61
N GLY A 315 6.64 -1.60 3.52
CA GLY A 315 7.90 -2.22 3.14
C GLY A 315 8.58 -2.98 4.26
N ALA A 316 9.88 -3.16 4.10
CA ALA A 316 10.74 -3.83 5.07
C ALA A 316 12.03 -3.04 5.34
N SER A 317 12.00 -1.71 5.16
CA SER A 317 13.21 -0.92 5.43
C SER A 317 13.59 -1.03 6.90
N GLY A 318 14.86 -1.26 7.20
CA GLY A 318 15.37 -1.34 8.57
C GLY A 318 14.94 -2.57 9.37
N VAL A 319 14.33 -3.57 8.73
CA VAL A 319 13.99 -4.86 9.34
C VAL A 319 14.46 -6.03 8.47
N SER A 320 14.75 -7.17 9.10
CA SER A 320 15.15 -8.42 8.42
C SER A 320 13.99 -9.40 8.22
N GLY A 321 12.75 -8.97 8.51
CA GLY A 321 11.55 -9.80 8.54
C GLY A 321 10.53 -9.53 7.43
N THR A 322 9.28 -9.96 7.67
CA THR A 322 8.15 -9.76 6.76
C THR A 322 7.89 -8.26 6.53
N PRO A 323 7.60 -7.81 5.30
CA PRO A 323 7.20 -6.42 5.05
C PRO A 323 5.89 -6.08 5.77
N HIS A 324 5.87 -4.97 6.50
CA HIS A 324 4.73 -4.54 7.30
C HIS A 324 4.75 -3.01 7.47
N LEU A 325 3.61 -2.45 7.89
CA LEU A 325 3.57 -1.13 8.51
C LEU A 325 3.66 -1.33 10.02
N HIS A 326 4.66 -0.73 10.65
CA HIS A 326 4.63 -0.51 12.09
C HIS A 326 3.98 0.85 12.36
N PHE A 327 2.92 0.87 13.16
CA PHE A 327 2.11 2.04 13.45
C PHE A 327 2.03 2.28 14.96
N GLU A 328 2.48 3.45 15.40
CA GLU A 328 2.40 3.85 16.80
C GLU A 328 1.53 5.09 16.95
N VAL A 329 0.89 5.21 18.11
CA VAL A 329 0.32 6.47 18.56
C VAL A 329 1.02 6.85 19.85
N ARG A 330 1.43 8.11 19.94
CA ARG A 330 2.06 8.66 21.13
C ARG A 330 1.38 9.97 21.51
N ARG A 331 1.43 10.28 22.79
CA ARG A 331 0.90 11.51 23.38
C ARG A 331 2.01 12.20 24.15
N TRP A 332 2.11 13.51 23.95
CA TRP A 332 3.07 14.30 24.72
C TRP A 332 2.53 14.59 26.13
N GLU A 333 3.19 14.07 27.16
CA GLU A 333 2.78 14.30 28.56
C GLU A 333 4.00 14.28 29.50
N GLY A 334 4.10 15.22 30.44
CA GLY A 334 5.15 15.22 31.47
C GLY A 334 6.59 15.45 30.97
N GLY A 335 6.79 15.67 29.67
CA GLY A 335 8.11 15.82 29.07
C GLY A 335 8.61 14.59 28.31
N ILE A 336 7.76 13.56 28.21
CA ILE A 336 8.03 12.30 27.51
C ILE A 336 6.93 12.03 26.48
N ARG A 337 7.29 11.26 25.44
CA ARG A 337 6.33 10.66 24.53
C ARG A 337 5.79 9.41 25.19
N LYS A 338 4.53 9.46 25.62
CA LYS A 338 3.85 8.29 26.15
C LYS A 338 3.16 7.54 25.03
N GLN A 339 3.46 6.26 24.91
CA GLN A 339 2.75 5.35 24.01
C GLN A 339 1.30 5.24 24.44
N ILE A 340 0.40 5.06 23.49
CA ILE A 340 -1.01 4.80 23.75
C ILE A 340 -1.48 3.74 22.76
N ASP A 341 -2.16 2.70 23.25
CA ASP A 341 -2.83 1.79 22.34
C ASP A 341 -4.10 2.48 21.79
N PRO A 342 -4.20 2.72 20.47
CA PRO A 342 -5.37 3.33 19.84
C PRO A 342 -6.63 2.43 19.80
N TYR A 343 -6.51 1.15 20.15
CA TYR A 343 -7.61 0.19 20.29
C TYR A 343 -8.17 0.15 21.72
N GLY A 344 -7.68 0.96 22.67
CA GLY A 344 -8.19 0.96 24.03
C GLY A 344 -7.73 -0.24 24.88
N TRP A 345 -8.34 -0.43 26.05
CA TRP A 345 -8.10 -1.59 26.92
C TRP A 345 -9.43 -2.25 27.30
N TYR A 346 -9.55 -3.54 27.00
CA TYR A 346 -10.72 -4.38 27.23
C TYR A 346 -10.38 -5.71 27.91
N GLY A 347 -9.11 -5.88 28.30
CA GLY A 347 -8.68 -7.03 29.08
C GLY A 347 -9.27 -7.04 30.50
N PRO A 348 -9.17 -8.19 31.20
CA PRO A 348 -9.69 -8.29 32.56
C PRO A 348 -8.86 -7.42 33.52
N GLY A 349 -9.54 -6.53 34.25
CA GLY A 349 -8.91 -5.68 35.25
C GLY A 349 -8.48 -4.29 34.72
N PRO A 350 -7.74 -3.51 35.53
CA PRO A 350 -7.27 -2.19 35.12
C PRO A 350 -6.25 -2.29 33.98
N ASP A 351 -6.24 -1.28 33.12
CA ASP A 351 -5.24 -1.13 32.05
C ASP A 351 -3.81 -1.21 32.61
N PRO A 352 -2.97 -2.17 32.15
CA PRO A 352 -1.58 -2.29 32.60
C PRO A 352 -0.66 -1.19 32.07
N CYS A 353 -0.97 -0.56 30.93
CA CYS A 353 -0.11 0.43 30.28
C CYS A 353 0.22 1.62 31.22
N PRO A 354 -0.74 2.24 31.93
CA PRO A 354 -0.46 3.29 32.93
C PRO A 354 0.51 2.90 34.08
N ALA A 355 0.84 1.62 34.28
CA ALA A 355 1.88 1.22 35.24
C ALA A 355 3.30 1.59 34.77
N TYR A 356 3.46 1.91 33.48
CA TYR A 356 4.67 2.47 32.88
C TYR A 356 4.52 3.97 32.74
N ALA A 357 5.49 4.74 33.24
CA ALA A 357 5.42 6.20 33.06
C ALA A 357 5.49 6.59 31.57
N GLY A 358 6.14 5.77 30.74
CA GLY A 358 6.23 5.93 29.29
C GLY A 358 4.99 5.48 28.50
N CYS A 359 3.88 5.15 29.17
CA CYS A 359 2.66 4.66 28.52
C CYS A 359 1.43 5.33 29.15
N ALA A 360 0.53 5.86 28.33
CA ALA A 360 -0.69 6.56 28.73
C ALA A 360 -1.89 5.63 28.61
N ALA A 361 -2.94 5.86 29.40
CA ALA A 361 -4.13 5.02 29.39
C ALA A 361 -4.63 4.75 27.96
N SER A 362 -4.72 3.47 27.61
CA SER A 362 -5.15 3.00 26.30
C SER A 362 -6.55 3.53 26.03
N THR A 363 -6.73 4.14 24.85
CA THR A 363 -7.96 4.87 24.50
C THR A 363 -8.37 4.50 23.09
N TRP A 364 -9.68 4.31 22.86
CA TRP A 364 -10.17 4.13 21.50
C TRP A 364 -10.05 5.43 20.69
N LEU A 365 -9.11 5.47 19.75
CA LEU A 365 -8.82 6.66 18.95
C LEU A 365 -9.35 6.59 17.52
N TRP A 366 -9.80 5.41 17.06
CA TRP A 366 -10.29 5.20 15.70
C TRP A 366 -11.67 5.79 15.45
N HIS A 367 -11.83 6.49 14.33
CA HIS A 367 -13.03 7.21 13.94
C HIS A 367 -14.26 6.28 13.87
N PRO A 368 -15.44 6.70 14.35
CA PRO A 368 -16.64 5.84 14.37
C PRO A 368 -17.06 5.27 13.01
N ASP A 369 -16.86 6.00 11.92
CA ASP A 369 -17.10 5.47 10.55
C ASP A 369 -16.27 4.23 10.20
N LEU A 370 -15.23 3.89 10.97
CA LEU A 370 -14.45 2.66 10.79
C LEU A 370 -15.06 1.48 11.54
N ILE A 371 -16.13 1.66 12.31
CA ILE A 371 -16.71 0.55 13.06
C ILE A 371 -17.25 -0.50 12.09
N GLY A 372 -16.95 -1.77 12.35
CA GLY A 372 -17.18 -2.90 11.45
C GLY A 372 -16.10 -3.06 10.38
N MET A 373 -15.12 -2.14 10.29
CA MET A 373 -14.01 -2.22 9.35
C MET A 373 -12.78 -2.87 9.99
N TYR A 374 -12.38 -4.06 9.53
CA TYR A 374 -11.23 -4.77 10.12
C TYR A 374 -11.40 -4.90 11.67
N ASP A 375 -10.33 -4.78 12.46
CA ASP A 375 -10.36 -4.73 13.93
C ASP A 375 -10.82 -3.37 14.49
N PHE A 376 -11.30 -2.41 13.68
CA PHE A 376 -11.73 -1.08 14.16
C PHE A 376 -13.13 -1.10 14.81
N THR A 377 -13.43 -2.14 15.59
CA THR A 377 -14.65 -2.22 16.40
C THR A 377 -14.30 -2.39 17.87
N PRO A 378 -14.69 -1.45 18.76
CA PRO A 378 -14.51 -1.64 20.19
C PRO A 378 -15.27 -2.89 20.67
N PRO A 379 -14.69 -3.76 21.50
CA PRO A 379 -15.33 -5.00 21.98
C PRO A 379 -16.66 -4.82 22.73
N ASP A 380 -16.90 -3.66 23.35
CA ASP A 380 -18.13 -3.32 24.08
C ASP A 380 -19.12 -2.48 23.25
N TYR A 381 -18.74 -2.11 22.01
CA TYR A 381 -19.61 -1.38 21.11
C TYR A 381 -20.72 -2.31 20.61
N THR A 382 -21.97 -1.92 20.85
CA THR A 382 -23.11 -2.57 20.19
C THR A 382 -23.18 -2.03 18.77
N PRO A 383 -22.89 -2.82 17.73
CA PRO A 383 -22.86 -2.33 16.37
C PRO A 383 -24.21 -1.72 15.98
N PRO A 384 -24.23 -0.75 15.03
CA PRO A 384 -25.47 -0.37 14.36
C PRO A 384 -26.18 -1.63 13.82
N PRO A 385 -27.49 -1.56 13.51
CA PRO A 385 -28.18 -2.71 12.91
C PRO A 385 -27.31 -3.29 11.81
N SER A 386 -27.05 -4.60 11.92
CA SER A 386 -26.12 -5.31 11.03
C SER A 386 -26.43 -4.91 9.61
N ASP A 387 -25.40 -4.51 8.88
CA ASP A 387 -25.50 -4.45 7.43
C ASP A 387 -26.09 -5.78 6.94
N THR A 388 -27.23 -5.67 6.25
CA THR A 388 -27.96 -6.82 5.69
C THR A 388 -27.96 -6.77 4.17
N THR A 389 -27.33 -5.76 3.57
CA THR A 389 -27.28 -5.54 2.14
C THR A 389 -26.07 -6.29 1.59
N PRO A 390 -26.25 -7.29 0.72
CA PRO A 390 -25.11 -7.95 0.10
C PRO A 390 -24.33 -6.98 -0.79
N PRO A 391 -23.00 -7.17 -0.91
CA PRO A 391 -22.18 -6.35 -1.79
C PRO A 391 -22.63 -6.50 -3.24
N VAL A 392 -22.47 -5.46 -4.06
CA VAL A 392 -22.60 -5.58 -5.51
C VAL A 392 -21.24 -6.00 -6.07
N GLY A 393 -21.20 -7.09 -6.84
CA GLY A 393 -19.96 -7.61 -7.43
C GLY A 393 -20.10 -7.93 -8.91
N THR A 394 -19.00 -7.79 -9.64
CA THR A 394 -18.82 -8.21 -11.04
C THR A 394 -17.65 -9.18 -11.13
N MET A 395 -17.56 -9.95 -12.22
CA MET A 395 -16.34 -10.71 -12.51
C MET A 395 -16.10 -10.82 -14.02
N ARG A 396 -14.84 -10.98 -14.41
CA ARG A 396 -14.49 -11.41 -15.76
C ARG A 396 -13.39 -12.47 -15.75
N VAL A 397 -13.69 -13.66 -16.29
CA VAL A 397 -12.68 -14.68 -16.56
C VAL A 397 -12.00 -14.40 -17.90
N ALA A 398 -10.68 -14.58 -17.95
CA ALA A 398 -9.84 -14.41 -19.13
C ALA A 398 -10.17 -13.13 -19.93
N PRO A 399 -10.16 -11.94 -19.28
CA PRO A 399 -10.35 -10.69 -20.01
C PRO A 399 -9.26 -10.53 -21.08
N PRO A 400 -9.58 -9.94 -22.26
CA PRO A 400 -8.58 -9.64 -23.28
C PRO A 400 -7.39 -8.87 -22.68
N ALA A 401 -6.17 -9.26 -23.04
CA ALA A 401 -4.96 -8.70 -22.42
C ALA A 401 -4.78 -7.19 -22.70
N ASP A 402 -5.36 -6.71 -23.80
CA ASP A 402 -5.34 -5.31 -24.22
C ASP A 402 -6.55 -4.51 -23.72
N LEU A 403 -7.51 -5.12 -23.03
CA LEU A 403 -8.66 -4.42 -22.45
C LEU A 403 -8.32 -3.99 -21.01
N LEU A 404 -8.19 -2.68 -20.81
CA LEU A 404 -7.78 -2.08 -19.53
C LEU A 404 -8.98 -1.77 -18.62
N LEU A 405 -10.09 -1.32 -19.18
CA LEU A 405 -11.33 -1.02 -18.45
C LEU A 405 -12.53 -1.47 -19.27
N ALA A 406 -13.52 -2.09 -18.63
CA ALA A 406 -14.83 -2.36 -19.22
C ALA A 406 -15.94 -2.17 -18.17
N VAL A 407 -17.00 -1.45 -18.52
CA VAL A 407 -18.13 -1.15 -17.64
C VAL A 407 -19.43 -1.30 -18.42
N THR A 408 -20.26 -2.27 -18.05
CA THR A 408 -21.51 -2.58 -18.76
C THR A 408 -22.69 -1.71 -18.30
N PHE A 409 -22.62 -1.14 -17.10
CA PHE A 409 -23.70 -0.34 -16.50
C PHE A 409 -25.01 -1.09 -16.21
N ASP A 410 -24.93 -2.41 -16.05
CA ASP A 410 -26.07 -3.27 -15.73
C ASP A 410 -26.54 -3.15 -14.27
N GLY A 411 -27.21 -2.04 -13.96
CA GLY A 411 -27.78 -1.76 -12.64
C GLY A 411 -26.80 -1.16 -11.63
N HIS A 412 -25.52 -1.04 -11.99
CA HIS A 412 -24.48 -0.43 -11.17
C HIS A 412 -23.39 0.24 -12.04
N PRO A 413 -22.60 1.19 -11.51
CA PRO A 413 -21.51 1.84 -12.26
C PRO A 413 -20.16 1.13 -12.10
N LEU A 414 -20.13 0.01 -11.38
CA LEU A 414 -18.94 -0.79 -11.12
C LEU A 414 -18.40 -1.43 -12.40
N GLN A 415 -17.09 -1.34 -12.62
CA GLN A 415 -16.42 -1.98 -13.75
C GLN A 415 -16.44 -3.50 -13.65
N THR A 416 -16.44 -4.16 -14.81
CA THR A 416 -16.30 -5.62 -14.97
C THR A 416 -14.83 -6.02 -15.19
N VAL A 417 -14.07 -5.14 -15.84
CA VAL A 417 -12.61 -5.21 -16.02
C VAL A 417 -12.05 -3.86 -15.63
N GLY A 418 -10.96 -3.81 -14.87
CA GLY A 418 -10.30 -2.58 -14.48
C GLY A 418 -9.69 -2.63 -13.09
N GLN A 419 -8.90 -1.62 -12.76
CA GLN A 419 -8.20 -1.46 -11.49
C GLN A 419 -8.75 -0.28 -10.68
N GLY A 420 -8.79 -0.46 -9.36
CA GLY A 420 -9.29 0.54 -8.43
C GLY A 420 -10.80 0.79 -8.53
N LEU A 421 -11.39 1.35 -7.48
CA LEU A 421 -12.84 1.55 -7.42
C LEU A 421 -13.28 2.84 -8.12
N PRO A 422 -14.48 2.86 -8.73
CA PRO A 422 -15.01 4.09 -9.31
C PRO A 422 -15.40 5.07 -8.21
N GLN A 423 -15.11 6.35 -8.42
CA GLN A 423 -15.62 7.42 -7.59
C GLN A 423 -17.07 7.71 -7.98
N ILE A 424 -17.98 7.55 -7.02
CA ILE A 424 -19.41 7.79 -7.21
C ILE A 424 -19.85 8.85 -6.19
N ASN A 425 -20.37 9.98 -6.67
CA ASN A 425 -20.96 11.00 -5.82
C ASN A 425 -22.40 11.28 -6.26
N GLY A 426 -23.37 11.05 -5.37
CA GLY A 426 -24.79 11.08 -5.69
C GLY A 426 -25.35 9.70 -6.00
N THR A 427 -26.55 9.65 -6.59
CA THR A 427 -27.28 8.40 -6.81
C THR A 427 -27.46 8.16 -8.31
N PRO A 428 -26.67 7.26 -8.92
CA PRO A 428 -26.83 6.94 -10.33
C PRO A 428 -28.19 6.29 -10.57
N SER A 429 -28.72 6.47 -11.78
CA SER A 429 -29.96 5.81 -12.18
C SER A 429 -29.71 4.97 -13.43
N PHE A 430 -30.36 3.81 -13.46
CA PHE A 430 -30.21 2.81 -14.51
C PHE A 430 -31.55 2.57 -15.20
N GLY A 431 -31.50 2.30 -16.49
CA GLY A 431 -32.68 2.00 -17.31
C GLY A 431 -32.26 1.27 -18.59
N PRO A 432 -33.19 0.97 -19.51
CA PRO A 432 -32.87 0.19 -20.71
C PRO A 432 -31.71 0.79 -21.52
N GLY A 433 -30.67 -0.01 -21.74
CA GLY A 433 -29.47 0.31 -22.50
C GLY A 433 -29.53 -0.16 -23.95
N ARG A 434 -28.43 0.03 -24.68
CA ARG A 434 -28.18 -0.63 -25.97
C ARG A 434 -27.99 -2.14 -25.77
N PHE A 435 -27.27 -2.50 -24.72
CA PHE A 435 -27.10 -3.84 -24.19
C PHE A 435 -27.46 -3.78 -22.70
N GLY A 436 -28.34 -4.66 -22.23
CA GLY A 436 -28.76 -4.64 -20.82
C GLY A 436 -29.30 -3.29 -20.34
N GLN A 437 -28.62 -2.69 -19.36
CA GLN A 437 -28.97 -1.37 -18.81
C GLN A 437 -27.89 -0.32 -19.05
N ALA A 438 -28.33 0.93 -19.14
CA ALA A 438 -27.48 2.10 -19.27
C ALA A 438 -27.57 2.98 -18.04
N VAL A 439 -26.47 3.69 -17.75
CA VAL A 439 -26.40 4.66 -16.66
C VAL A 439 -26.74 6.06 -17.15
N ARG A 440 -27.39 6.83 -16.26
CA ARG A 440 -27.56 8.28 -16.39
C ARG A 440 -26.83 8.99 -15.26
N SER A 441 -25.92 9.91 -15.60
CA SER A 441 -25.01 10.59 -14.66
C SER A 441 -25.39 12.06 -14.38
N ASP A 442 -26.67 12.42 -14.51
CA ASP A 442 -27.14 13.78 -14.17
C ASP A 442 -27.33 13.99 -12.66
N ARG A 443 -27.67 12.93 -11.92
CA ARG A 443 -27.79 12.93 -10.45
C ARG A 443 -26.62 12.25 -9.73
N ALA A 444 -25.63 11.80 -10.49
CA ALA A 444 -24.41 11.22 -9.95
C ALA A 444 -23.19 11.59 -10.78
N GLU A 445 -22.10 11.92 -10.11
CA GLU A 445 -20.77 11.99 -10.72
C GLU A 445 -20.16 10.60 -10.69
N ILE A 446 -19.69 10.13 -11.84
CA ILE A 446 -19.02 8.84 -11.97
C ILE A 446 -17.66 9.12 -12.60
N ALA A 447 -16.61 8.64 -11.96
CA ALA A 447 -15.25 8.74 -12.48
C ALA A 447 -14.48 7.45 -12.20
N PHE A 448 -13.66 7.04 -13.16
CA PHE A 448 -12.82 5.84 -13.04
C PHE A 448 -11.36 6.25 -12.85
N PRO A 449 -10.58 5.56 -12.00
CA PRO A 449 -9.14 5.81 -11.89
C PRO A 449 -8.47 5.71 -13.26
N THR A 450 -7.53 6.60 -13.59
CA THR A 450 -6.76 6.51 -14.85
C THR A 450 -5.57 5.56 -14.73
N THR A 451 -4.97 5.47 -13.54
CA THR A 451 -3.86 4.54 -13.27
C THR A 451 -4.31 3.09 -13.51
N GLY A 452 -3.60 2.38 -14.38
CA GLY A 452 -3.91 1.00 -14.76
C GLY A 452 -5.04 0.84 -15.79
N ASN A 453 -5.88 1.86 -15.98
CA ASN A 453 -7.06 1.79 -16.85
C ASN A 453 -6.94 2.61 -18.15
N LEU A 454 -5.95 3.50 -18.26
CA LEU A 454 -5.74 4.38 -19.42
C LEU A 454 -4.25 4.47 -19.79
N ASP A 455 -3.91 4.07 -21.02
CA ASP A 455 -2.58 4.21 -21.60
C ASP A 455 -2.53 5.44 -22.52
N LEU A 456 -1.74 6.45 -22.15
CA LEU A 456 -1.64 7.70 -22.92
C LEU A 456 -0.69 7.59 -24.13
N GLU A 457 0.19 6.60 -24.19
CA GLU A 457 1.06 6.40 -25.36
C GLU A 457 0.28 5.89 -26.57
N ARG A 458 -0.68 5.00 -26.33
CA ARG A 458 -1.56 4.43 -27.35
C ARG A 458 -2.83 3.90 -26.70
N GLY A 459 -3.97 4.09 -27.34
CA GLY A 459 -5.21 3.59 -26.77
C GLY A 459 -6.44 3.80 -27.63
N THR A 460 -7.54 3.18 -27.18
CA THR A 460 -8.88 3.40 -27.73
C THR A 460 -9.87 3.49 -26.58
N ILE A 461 -10.70 4.54 -26.55
CA ILE A 461 -11.88 4.61 -25.66
C ILE A 461 -13.10 4.43 -26.53
N SER A 462 -13.98 3.50 -26.16
CA SER A 462 -15.21 3.14 -26.84
C SER A 462 -16.37 3.19 -25.85
N LEU A 463 -17.53 3.70 -26.27
CA LEU A 463 -18.74 3.70 -25.46
C LEU A 463 -19.99 3.90 -26.32
N TRP A 464 -21.13 3.44 -25.82
CA TRP A 464 -22.44 3.75 -26.38
C TRP A 464 -23.05 4.95 -25.66
N VAL A 465 -23.66 5.84 -26.44
CA VAL A 465 -24.29 7.05 -25.93
C VAL A 465 -25.68 7.20 -26.53
N GLU A 466 -26.68 7.42 -25.68
CA GLU A 466 -28.00 7.80 -26.17
C GLU A 466 -28.04 9.32 -26.40
N VAL A 467 -28.00 9.70 -27.68
CA VAL A 467 -28.10 11.09 -28.13
C VAL A 467 -29.55 11.56 -27.94
N PRO A 468 -29.79 12.63 -27.15
CA PRO A 468 -31.13 13.13 -26.88
C PRO A 468 -31.67 13.98 -28.04
N ALA A 469 -32.99 14.18 -28.08
CA ALA A 469 -33.62 15.10 -29.04
C ALA A 469 -33.18 16.56 -28.83
N SER A 470 -32.85 16.94 -27.59
CA SER A 470 -32.31 18.25 -27.24
C SER A 470 -31.36 18.13 -26.07
N TYR A 471 -30.19 18.76 -26.18
CA TYR A 471 -29.24 18.87 -25.08
C TYR A 471 -29.70 19.92 -24.05
N PRO A 472 -29.42 19.71 -22.74
CA PRO A 472 -29.71 20.71 -21.72
C PRO A 472 -28.92 22.00 -21.96
N THR A 473 -29.45 23.15 -21.56
CA THR A 473 -28.69 24.40 -21.62
C THR A 473 -27.62 24.44 -20.53
N ASN A 474 -26.37 24.76 -20.91
CA ASN A 474 -25.31 25.11 -19.96
C ASN A 474 -24.53 26.33 -20.47
N SER A 475 -23.76 26.98 -19.58
CA SER A 475 -23.09 28.26 -19.84
C SER A 475 -22.05 28.20 -20.97
N LEU A 476 -21.52 27.02 -21.27
CA LEU A 476 -20.46 26.83 -22.26
C LEU A 476 -20.94 26.17 -23.57
N ASN A 477 -22.20 25.70 -23.62
CA ASN A 477 -22.71 24.81 -24.67
C ASN A 477 -21.77 23.62 -24.97
N ARG A 478 -21.19 23.04 -23.93
CA ARG A 478 -20.27 21.89 -24.01
C ARG A 478 -20.84 20.70 -23.23
N HIS A 479 -20.89 19.54 -23.85
CA HIS A 479 -21.40 18.29 -23.27
C HIS A 479 -20.33 17.21 -23.40
N TYR A 480 -19.60 16.97 -22.33
CA TYR A 480 -18.47 16.03 -22.32
C TYR A 480 -18.99 14.60 -22.17
N LEU A 481 -18.67 13.72 -23.11
CA LEU A 481 -18.96 12.28 -22.97
C LEU A 481 -18.01 11.66 -21.96
N PHE A 482 -16.72 12.02 -22.04
CA PHE A 482 -15.73 11.73 -21.02
C PHE A 482 -14.61 12.78 -21.05
N ALA A 483 -13.89 12.90 -19.94
CA ALA A 483 -12.69 13.72 -19.87
C ALA A 483 -11.74 13.25 -18.76
N ALA A 484 -10.44 13.32 -19.03
CA ALA A 484 -9.38 13.31 -18.03
C ALA A 484 -8.52 14.56 -18.27
N SER A 485 -8.14 15.26 -17.20
CA SER A 485 -7.34 16.48 -17.28
C SER A 485 -6.40 16.58 -16.09
N ALA A 486 -5.12 16.83 -16.34
CA ALA A 486 -4.13 17.05 -15.27
C ALA A 486 -4.36 18.39 -14.55
N ASP A 487 -4.84 19.40 -15.28
CA ASP A 487 -5.17 20.72 -14.75
C ASP A 487 -6.58 21.17 -15.21
N PRO A 488 -7.65 20.63 -14.61
CA PRO A 488 -9.03 20.94 -15.00
C PRO A 488 -9.45 22.38 -14.66
N ASP A 489 -8.69 23.09 -13.82
CA ASP A 489 -8.98 24.48 -13.42
C ASP A 489 -8.05 25.51 -14.10
N GLY A 490 -7.12 25.05 -14.95
CA GLY A 490 -6.03 25.82 -15.58
C GLY A 490 -6.43 26.88 -16.62
N ALA A 491 -7.64 27.42 -16.56
CA ALA A 491 -8.16 28.35 -17.56
C ALA A 491 -7.15 29.48 -17.92
N PRO A 492 -6.90 29.77 -19.21
CA PRO A 492 -7.59 29.22 -20.39
C PRO A 492 -7.01 27.92 -20.96
N VAL A 493 -5.92 27.37 -20.40
CA VAL A 493 -5.21 26.19 -20.93
C VAL A 493 -5.29 25.03 -19.94
N TYR A 494 -6.11 24.04 -20.28
CA TYR A 494 -6.31 22.85 -19.46
C TYR A 494 -5.29 21.78 -19.87
N THR A 495 -4.07 21.86 -19.32
CA THR A 495 -2.97 20.96 -19.71
C THR A 495 -3.25 19.49 -19.36
N GLY A 496 -2.62 18.58 -20.10
CA GLY A 496 -2.77 17.15 -19.86
C GLY A 496 -4.20 16.67 -20.06
N THR A 497 -4.90 17.19 -21.07
CA THR A 497 -6.33 16.91 -21.30
C THR A 497 -6.53 15.92 -22.43
N LEU A 498 -7.39 14.92 -22.19
CA LEU A 498 -7.97 14.03 -23.19
C LEU A 498 -9.48 14.00 -22.96
N ALA A 499 -10.27 14.44 -23.94
CA ALA A 499 -11.71 14.54 -23.79
C ALA A 499 -12.47 14.38 -25.10
N LEU A 500 -13.62 13.71 -25.06
CA LEU A 500 -14.60 13.71 -26.13
C LEU A 500 -15.82 14.50 -25.68
N ARG A 501 -16.22 15.50 -26.47
CA ARG A 501 -17.38 16.33 -26.16
C ARG A 501 -18.18 16.68 -27.41
N ARG A 502 -19.42 17.10 -27.18
CA ARG A 502 -20.21 17.88 -28.13
C ARG A 502 -20.10 19.36 -27.81
N ASP A 503 -19.85 20.19 -28.81
CA ASP A 503 -19.84 21.65 -28.66
C ASP A 503 -20.45 22.38 -29.88
N ARG A 504 -20.52 23.71 -29.81
CA ARG A 504 -21.03 24.59 -30.88
C ARG A 504 -19.93 25.48 -31.46
N LEU A 505 -18.73 24.93 -31.62
CA LEU A 505 -17.59 25.62 -32.23
C LEU A 505 -17.45 25.34 -33.74
N GLY A 506 -18.44 24.68 -34.36
CA GLY A 506 -18.47 24.44 -35.80
C GLY A 506 -18.70 25.72 -36.61
N PRO A 507 -18.59 25.66 -37.96
CA PRO A 507 -18.88 26.78 -38.83
C PRO A 507 -20.27 27.36 -38.52
N ASP A 508 -20.37 28.68 -38.43
CA ASP A 508 -21.59 29.43 -38.10
C ASP A 508 -22.25 29.06 -36.75
N GLY A 509 -21.48 28.48 -35.81
CA GLY A 509 -21.98 28.04 -34.50
C GLY A 509 -22.76 26.72 -34.55
N SER A 510 -22.59 25.94 -35.64
CA SER A 510 -23.16 24.60 -35.77
C SER A 510 -22.59 23.63 -34.72
N ALA A 511 -23.37 22.60 -34.40
CA ALA A 511 -22.96 21.58 -33.45
C ALA A 511 -21.97 20.60 -34.09
N GLN A 512 -21.00 20.17 -33.30
CA GLN A 512 -19.98 19.21 -33.70
C GLN A 512 -19.57 18.32 -32.52
N TRP A 513 -19.05 17.14 -32.84
CA TRP A 513 -18.35 16.24 -31.93
C TRP A 513 -16.86 16.50 -32.04
N THR A 514 -16.19 16.67 -30.90
CA THR A 514 -14.78 17.07 -30.85
C THR A 514 -14.01 16.16 -29.91
N PHE A 515 -13.03 15.45 -30.47
CA PHE A 515 -11.97 14.79 -29.71
C PHE A 515 -10.85 15.81 -29.44
N TRP A 516 -10.89 16.36 -28.23
CA TRP A 516 -10.02 17.42 -27.76
C TRP A 516 -8.87 16.85 -26.95
N THR A 517 -7.65 17.23 -27.33
CA THR A 517 -6.44 16.92 -26.58
C THR A 517 -5.63 18.19 -26.34
N VAL A 518 -4.98 18.28 -25.19
CA VAL A 518 -4.03 19.36 -24.86
C VAL A 518 -2.78 18.72 -24.29
N GLY A 519 -1.62 19.12 -24.82
CA GLY A 519 -0.34 18.67 -24.28
C GLY A 519 -0.08 19.19 -22.87
N ASP A 520 1.09 18.88 -22.35
CA ASP A 520 1.42 19.13 -20.93
C ASP A 520 2.03 20.52 -20.70
N THR A 521 2.14 21.33 -21.76
CA THR A 521 2.66 22.71 -21.71
C THR A 521 1.63 23.70 -22.27
N SER A 522 1.82 25.00 -21.99
CA SER A 522 0.86 26.08 -22.32
C SER A 522 0.64 26.33 -23.82
N SER A 523 1.27 25.57 -24.71
CA SER A 523 1.11 25.65 -26.16
C SER A 523 0.83 24.26 -26.74
N GLY A 524 -0.35 24.08 -27.36
CA GLY A 524 -0.70 22.88 -28.10
C GLY A 524 -2.04 22.28 -27.71
N GLU A 525 -3.14 22.93 -28.10
CA GLU A 525 -4.44 22.25 -28.18
C GLU A 525 -4.61 21.63 -29.58
N ASP A 526 -5.21 20.44 -29.64
CA ASP A 526 -5.65 19.84 -30.88
C ASP A 526 -7.13 19.46 -30.80
N LEU A 527 -7.91 20.05 -31.70
CA LEU A 527 -9.35 19.84 -31.85
C LEU A 527 -9.59 19.03 -33.13
N LEU A 528 -9.92 17.75 -32.97
CA LEU A 528 -10.37 16.89 -34.07
C LEU A 528 -11.89 16.80 -34.03
N SER A 529 -12.56 17.44 -35.00
CA SER A 529 -14.02 17.59 -34.99
C SER A 529 -14.70 16.96 -36.20
N ALA A 530 -15.93 16.48 -35.98
CA ALA A 530 -16.87 16.07 -37.03
C ALA A 530 -18.24 16.74 -36.79
N PRO A 531 -18.96 17.19 -37.84
CA PRO A 531 -20.30 17.76 -37.69
C PRO A 531 -21.25 16.80 -36.96
N ASP A 532 -22.10 17.34 -36.07
CA ASP A 532 -23.14 16.56 -35.42
C ASP A 532 -24.37 16.44 -36.33
N THR A 533 -24.48 15.31 -37.03
CA THR A 533 -25.60 14.96 -37.91
C THR A 533 -26.41 13.77 -37.39
N LEU A 534 -26.25 13.42 -36.11
CA LEU A 534 -26.84 12.21 -35.54
C LEU A 534 -28.33 12.38 -35.27
N ALA A 535 -29.06 11.27 -35.39
CA ALA A 535 -30.45 11.21 -34.97
C ALA A 535 -30.54 11.03 -33.44
N THR A 536 -31.74 11.19 -32.89
CA THR A 536 -31.99 10.78 -31.50
C THR A 536 -31.92 9.27 -31.37
N GLY A 537 -31.20 8.76 -30.37
CA GLY A 537 -31.06 7.32 -30.11
C GLY A 537 -29.65 6.90 -29.75
N TRP A 538 -29.43 5.59 -29.69
CA TRP A 538 -28.14 4.99 -29.36
C TRP A 538 -27.17 5.08 -30.53
N HIS A 539 -26.00 5.66 -30.26
CA HIS A 539 -24.87 5.75 -31.18
C HIS A 539 -23.61 5.25 -30.50
N HIS A 540 -22.76 4.57 -31.25
CA HIS A 540 -21.46 4.11 -30.79
C HIS A 540 -20.42 5.20 -31.06
N PHE A 541 -19.62 5.52 -30.05
CA PHE A 541 -18.51 6.46 -30.16
C PHE A 541 -17.21 5.73 -29.83
N ALA A 542 -16.17 5.96 -30.64
CA ALA A 542 -14.83 5.57 -30.28
C ALA A 542 -13.80 6.64 -30.67
N VAL A 543 -12.77 6.81 -29.85
CA VAL A 543 -11.58 7.58 -30.19
C VAL A 543 -10.37 6.68 -30.05
N SER A 544 -9.41 6.82 -30.95
CA SER A 544 -8.11 6.13 -30.86
C SER A 544 -6.96 7.10 -31.03
N TRP A 545 -5.82 6.78 -30.43
CA TRP A 545 -4.58 7.55 -30.54
C TRP A 545 -3.35 6.65 -30.50
N ASP A 546 -2.29 7.11 -31.14
CA ASP A 546 -0.98 6.48 -31.10
C ASP A 546 0.10 7.58 -31.21
N THR A 547 0.85 7.76 -30.12
CA THR A 547 1.93 8.76 -30.02
C THR A 547 3.13 8.46 -30.92
N THR A 548 3.38 7.20 -31.26
CA THR A 548 4.49 6.79 -32.13
C THR A 548 4.27 7.27 -33.56
N SER A 549 3.03 7.13 -34.04
CA SER A 549 2.59 7.65 -35.34
C SER A 549 2.15 9.12 -35.28
N GLY A 550 1.92 9.66 -34.08
CA GLY A 550 1.36 10.99 -33.85
C GLY A 550 -0.08 11.12 -34.34
N THR A 551 -0.82 10.01 -34.43
CA THR A 551 -2.17 9.98 -35.00
C THR A 551 -3.24 9.93 -33.93
N LYS A 552 -4.40 10.52 -34.25
CA LYS A 552 -5.62 10.33 -33.49
C LYS A 552 -6.83 10.32 -34.40
N ALA A 553 -7.86 9.57 -34.04
CA ALA A 553 -9.05 9.37 -34.85
C ALA A 553 -10.32 9.38 -34.00
N LEU A 554 -11.43 9.77 -34.64
CA LEU A 554 -12.78 9.75 -34.11
C LEU A 554 -13.65 8.88 -35.01
N TYR A 555 -14.37 7.96 -34.40
CA TYR A 555 -15.29 7.04 -35.04
C TYR A 555 -16.69 7.21 -34.44
N ILE A 556 -17.70 7.13 -35.30
CA ILE A 556 -19.10 7.09 -34.90
C ILE A 556 -19.78 5.95 -35.65
N ASP A 557 -20.53 5.11 -34.93
CA ASP A 557 -21.21 3.92 -35.46
C ASP A 557 -20.27 3.02 -36.30
N GLY A 558 -19.07 2.80 -35.79
CA GLY A 558 -18.05 1.96 -36.45
C GLY A 558 -17.35 2.62 -37.63
N THR A 559 -17.73 3.83 -38.02
CA THR A 559 -17.21 4.52 -39.20
C THR A 559 -16.22 5.61 -38.78
N LEU A 560 -15.07 5.68 -39.45
CA LEU A 560 -14.11 6.76 -39.27
C LEU A 560 -14.71 8.08 -39.78
N VAL A 561 -14.92 9.05 -38.89
CA VAL A 561 -15.51 10.37 -39.25
C VAL A 561 -14.49 11.49 -39.28
N ALA A 562 -13.37 11.35 -38.57
CA ALA A 562 -12.27 12.30 -38.61
C ALA A 562 -10.95 11.62 -38.19
N GLU A 563 -9.86 11.98 -38.84
CA GLU A 563 -8.49 11.57 -38.46
C GLU A 563 -7.53 12.75 -38.54
N ARG A 564 -6.41 12.65 -37.83
CA ARG A 564 -5.31 13.61 -37.92
C ARG A 564 -3.98 12.94 -37.60
N SER A 565 -2.93 13.41 -38.28
CA SER A 565 -1.52 13.12 -37.98
C SER A 565 -0.82 14.36 -37.42
N ASN A 566 0.33 14.18 -36.77
CA ASN A 566 1.09 15.24 -36.09
C ASN A 566 0.27 15.95 -35.00
N THR A 567 -0.47 15.16 -34.22
CA THR A 567 -1.37 15.65 -33.17
C THR A 567 -0.61 15.97 -31.89
N VAL A 568 -1.17 16.87 -31.08
CA VAL A 568 -0.70 17.07 -29.69
C VAL A 568 -1.49 16.13 -28.78
N LEU A 569 -0.78 15.22 -28.11
CA LEU A 569 -1.33 14.26 -27.16
C LEU A 569 -0.73 14.53 -25.76
N PRO A 570 -1.52 14.39 -24.69
CA PRO A 570 -0.99 14.49 -23.33
C PRO A 570 -0.12 13.27 -23.00
N ILE A 571 0.96 13.46 -22.24
CA ILE A 571 1.69 12.34 -21.61
C ILE A 571 1.30 12.15 -20.14
N ILE A 572 0.59 13.11 -19.55
CA ILE A 572 -0.02 13.01 -18.23
C ILE A 572 -1.48 13.43 -18.28
N THR A 573 -2.32 12.83 -17.42
CA THR A 573 -3.69 13.26 -17.17
C THR A 573 -3.96 13.30 -15.67
N GLY A 574 -5.17 13.71 -15.27
CA GLY A 574 -5.59 13.64 -13.88
C GLY A 574 -5.81 12.20 -13.41
N ALA A 575 -5.96 12.02 -12.09
CA ALA A 575 -6.15 10.70 -11.47
C ALA A 575 -7.45 9.99 -11.89
N HIS A 576 -8.39 10.70 -12.52
CA HIS A 576 -9.71 10.17 -12.87
C HIS A 576 -10.13 10.53 -14.30
N LEU A 577 -10.76 9.57 -14.96
CA LEU A 577 -11.56 9.74 -16.18
C LEU A 577 -13.01 9.97 -15.77
N HIS A 578 -13.48 11.20 -15.89
CA HIS A 578 -14.86 11.56 -15.59
C HIS A 578 -15.79 11.16 -16.73
N LEU A 579 -16.89 10.49 -16.41
CA LEU A 579 -17.93 10.13 -17.37
C LEU A 579 -19.05 11.19 -17.36
N GLY A 580 -19.40 11.68 -18.55
CA GLY A 580 -20.50 12.63 -18.75
C GLY A 580 -20.24 14.06 -18.28
N ARG A 581 -18.98 14.43 -17.98
CA ARG A 581 -18.58 15.77 -17.53
C ARG A 581 -17.08 15.97 -17.72
N PHE A 582 -16.62 17.21 -17.54
CA PHE A 582 -15.20 17.56 -17.66
C PHE A 582 -14.40 17.24 -16.39
N SER A 583 -14.95 17.61 -15.23
CA SER A 583 -14.35 17.44 -13.90
C SER A 583 -15.46 17.33 -12.85
N SER A 584 -15.09 17.06 -11.60
CA SER A 584 -16.04 17.06 -10.48
C SER A 584 -16.73 18.42 -10.33
N GLY A 585 -18.04 18.42 -10.05
CA GLY A 585 -18.87 19.62 -10.03
C GLY A 585 -19.18 20.23 -11.41
N GLY A 586 -18.56 19.72 -12.49
CA GLY A 586 -18.82 20.16 -13.86
C GLY A 586 -20.23 19.81 -14.36
N ALA A 587 -20.73 20.57 -15.35
CA ALA A 587 -22.06 20.35 -15.92
C ALA A 587 -22.17 18.96 -16.57
N ALA A 588 -23.25 18.24 -16.25
CA ALA A 588 -23.55 16.95 -16.84
C ALA A 588 -23.87 17.06 -18.34
N ALA A 589 -23.49 16.05 -19.11
CA ALA A 589 -23.71 15.96 -20.54
C ALA A 589 -25.20 15.90 -20.92
N GLY A 590 -26.03 15.34 -20.03
CA GLY A 590 -27.46 15.14 -20.28
C GLY A 590 -27.76 13.98 -21.22
N VAL A 591 -26.88 12.96 -21.24
CA VAL A 591 -27.00 11.75 -22.06
C VAL A 591 -26.99 10.50 -21.16
N ARG A 592 -27.29 9.33 -21.74
CA ARG A 592 -27.08 8.02 -21.09
C ARG A 592 -25.89 7.32 -21.71
N PHE A 593 -25.19 6.52 -20.90
CA PHE A 593 -23.98 5.81 -21.28
C PHE A 593 -24.17 4.31 -21.09
N ASP A 594 -23.57 3.54 -21.99
CA ASP A 594 -23.59 2.08 -21.99
C ASP A 594 -22.26 1.54 -22.54
N GLU A 595 -21.84 0.36 -22.10
CA GLU A 595 -20.64 -0.37 -22.56
C GLU A 595 -19.37 0.49 -22.73
N LEU A 596 -18.91 1.13 -21.66
CA LEU A 596 -17.61 1.84 -21.68
C LEU A 596 -16.48 0.83 -21.73
N ALA A 597 -15.56 0.95 -22.70
CA ALA A 597 -14.37 0.14 -22.83
C ALA A 597 -13.13 0.99 -23.14
N ILE A 598 -12.00 0.64 -22.53
CA ILE A 598 -10.69 1.27 -22.78
C ILE A 598 -9.67 0.20 -23.12
N PHE A 599 -9.00 0.36 -24.26
CA PHE A 599 -7.99 -0.57 -24.77
C PHE A 599 -6.59 0.06 -24.73
N ALA A 600 -5.58 -0.76 -24.44
CA ALA A 600 -4.15 -0.43 -24.40
C ALA A 600 -3.50 -0.28 -25.80
N ARG A 601 -4.31 -0.12 -26.85
CA ARG A 601 -3.85 0.07 -28.22
C ARG A 601 -4.87 0.82 -29.06
N ALA A 602 -4.39 1.41 -30.14
CA ALA A 602 -5.24 1.89 -31.21
C ALA A 602 -5.87 0.69 -31.94
N LEU A 603 -7.18 0.51 -31.79
CA LEU A 603 -7.94 -0.52 -32.52
C LEU A 603 -8.03 -0.14 -34.01
N THR A 604 -8.07 -1.16 -34.86
CA THR A 604 -8.30 -0.98 -36.30
C THR A 604 -9.76 -0.58 -36.57
N THR A 605 -10.01 0.05 -37.72
CA THR A 605 -11.38 0.38 -38.16
C THR A 605 -12.30 -0.84 -38.19
N ALA A 606 -11.77 -2.02 -38.54
CA ALA A 606 -12.55 -3.25 -38.55
C ALA A 606 -12.97 -3.69 -37.13
N GLU A 607 -12.05 -3.61 -36.16
CA GLU A 607 -12.35 -3.93 -34.76
C GLU A 607 -13.36 -2.94 -34.15
N ILE A 608 -13.22 -1.64 -34.46
CA ILE A 608 -14.17 -0.61 -34.01
C ILE A 608 -15.56 -0.83 -34.64
N ALA A 609 -15.63 -1.24 -35.91
CA ALA A 609 -16.89 -1.60 -36.56
C ALA A 609 -17.59 -2.80 -35.89
N VAL A 610 -16.82 -3.75 -35.35
CA VAL A 610 -17.37 -4.85 -34.54
C VAL A 610 -17.98 -4.31 -33.24
N LEU A 611 -17.26 -3.46 -32.49
CA LEU A 611 -17.76 -2.83 -31.26
C LEU A 611 -19.04 -1.98 -31.46
N ALA A 612 -19.26 -1.48 -32.67
CA ALA A 612 -20.49 -0.76 -33.03
C ALA A 612 -21.72 -1.67 -33.21
N THR A 613 -21.56 -2.99 -33.10
CA THR A 613 -22.65 -3.96 -33.23
C THR A 613 -22.70 -5.00 -32.11
N THR A 614 -21.61 -5.20 -31.39
CA THR A 614 -21.47 -6.17 -30.31
C THR A 614 -20.85 -5.54 -29.06
N PRO A 615 -21.16 -6.04 -27.84
CA PRO A 615 -20.50 -5.57 -26.62
C PRO A 615 -18.99 -5.91 -26.63
N PRO A 616 -18.16 -5.15 -25.89
CA PRO A 616 -16.70 -5.33 -25.84
C PRO A 616 -16.27 -6.63 -25.15
N LEU A 617 -17.09 -7.18 -24.26
CA LEU A 617 -16.85 -8.44 -23.59
C LEU A 617 -17.55 -9.58 -24.33
N ALA A 618 -16.82 -10.66 -24.60
CA ALA A 618 -17.38 -11.84 -25.27
C ALA A 618 -18.46 -12.50 -24.40
N PRO A 619 -19.53 -13.05 -25.01
CA PRO A 619 -20.57 -13.76 -24.28
C PRO A 619 -20.06 -15.07 -23.69
N GLU A 620 -20.82 -15.65 -22.77
CA GLU A 620 -20.53 -16.97 -22.19
C GLU A 620 -21.03 -18.12 -23.08
N PRO A 621 -20.39 -19.30 -23.06
CA PRO A 621 -19.19 -19.62 -22.27
C PRO A 621 -17.92 -18.98 -22.83
N ILE A 622 -16.99 -18.60 -21.95
CA ILE A 622 -15.72 -17.98 -22.31
C ILE A 622 -14.76 -19.08 -22.77
N ALA A 623 -14.36 -19.06 -24.03
CA ALA A 623 -13.41 -20.04 -24.56
C ALA A 623 -11.99 -19.75 -24.07
N VAL A 624 -11.31 -20.76 -23.52
CA VAL A 624 -9.90 -20.67 -23.11
C VAL A 624 -9.13 -21.90 -23.58
N THR A 625 -7.87 -21.71 -23.96
CA THR A 625 -6.98 -22.79 -24.41
C THR A 625 -5.91 -23.17 -23.39
N GLU A 626 -5.87 -22.44 -22.27
CA GLU A 626 -4.92 -22.61 -21.20
C GLU A 626 -5.65 -22.79 -19.87
N ARG A 627 -5.09 -23.63 -19.01
CA ARG A 627 -5.63 -23.85 -17.67
C ARG A 627 -5.46 -22.62 -16.79
N ALA A 628 -4.36 -21.88 -16.97
CA ALA A 628 -4.05 -20.71 -16.18
C ALA A 628 -4.91 -19.54 -16.65
N ILE A 629 -5.92 -19.19 -15.86
CA ILE A 629 -6.85 -18.11 -16.14
C ILE A 629 -6.59 -16.91 -15.23
N ARG A 630 -6.84 -15.71 -15.76
CA ARG A 630 -7.00 -14.48 -14.98
C ARG A 630 -8.49 -14.34 -14.65
N ILE A 631 -8.81 -13.95 -13.43
CA ILE A 631 -10.18 -13.64 -12.99
C ILE A 631 -10.15 -12.20 -12.47
N ASP A 632 -10.75 -11.27 -13.18
CA ASP A 632 -10.96 -9.91 -12.68
C ASP A 632 -12.17 -9.89 -11.76
N THR A 633 -12.04 -9.14 -10.69
CA THR A 633 -13.00 -9.09 -9.59
C THR A 633 -13.15 -7.66 -9.15
N ASN A 634 -14.37 -7.15 -9.22
CA ASN A 634 -14.68 -5.82 -8.74
C ASN A 634 -15.93 -5.90 -7.88
N ALA A 635 -15.93 -5.26 -6.72
CA ALA A 635 -17.08 -5.23 -5.84
C ALA A 635 -17.16 -3.93 -5.03
N LEU A 636 -18.39 -3.50 -4.77
CA LEU A 636 -18.74 -2.33 -3.98
C LEU A 636 -19.78 -2.73 -2.94
N ASP A 637 -19.69 -2.09 -1.79
CA ASP A 637 -20.59 -2.30 -0.68
C ASP A 637 -20.91 -0.95 -0.03
N ASP A 638 -22.15 -0.76 0.43
CA ASP A 638 -22.64 0.52 0.92
C ASP A 638 -22.33 0.77 2.40
N ASN A 639 -21.87 -0.24 3.16
CA ASN A 639 -21.78 -0.13 4.62
C ASN A 639 -20.65 -0.90 5.33
N GLY A 640 -19.61 -1.33 4.62
CA GLY A 640 -18.48 -1.98 5.28
C GLY A 640 -17.33 -2.32 4.34
N GLY A 641 -17.56 -2.33 3.03
CA GLY A 641 -16.56 -2.75 2.05
C GLY A 641 -16.40 -4.27 2.04
N ILE A 642 -15.65 -4.77 1.05
CA ILE A 642 -15.44 -6.20 0.87
C ILE A 642 -14.39 -6.70 1.87
N ALA A 643 -14.74 -7.72 2.65
CA ALA A 643 -13.87 -8.37 3.62
C ALA A 643 -13.00 -9.45 2.98
N ALA A 644 -13.60 -10.24 2.10
CA ALA A 644 -12.96 -11.40 1.48
C ALA A 644 -13.65 -11.77 0.16
N VAL A 645 -12.94 -12.56 -0.63
CA VAL A 645 -13.43 -13.25 -1.83
C VAL A 645 -13.22 -14.75 -1.65
N ILE A 646 -14.22 -15.57 -1.94
CA ILE A 646 -14.06 -17.01 -2.08
C ILE A 646 -14.24 -17.33 -3.54
N LEU A 647 -13.23 -17.92 -4.15
CA LEU A 647 -13.26 -18.33 -5.54
C LEU A 647 -13.64 -19.81 -5.61
N GLY A 648 -14.33 -20.21 -6.68
CA GLY A 648 -14.73 -21.59 -6.86
C GLY A 648 -14.66 -22.05 -8.31
N ILE A 649 -14.41 -23.34 -8.49
CA ILE A 649 -14.52 -24.00 -9.79
C ILE A 649 -15.38 -25.25 -9.63
N ASN A 650 -16.45 -25.35 -10.40
CA ASN A 650 -17.37 -26.51 -10.39
C ASN A 650 -17.90 -26.86 -8.99
N GLY A 651 -18.12 -25.84 -8.15
CA GLY A 651 -18.59 -25.99 -6.77
C GLY A 651 -17.50 -26.32 -5.75
N GLU A 652 -16.24 -26.54 -6.16
CA GLU A 652 -15.10 -26.62 -5.26
C GLU A 652 -14.62 -25.20 -4.91
N LEU A 653 -14.71 -24.82 -3.64
CA LEU A 653 -14.41 -23.49 -3.14
C LEU A 653 -13.00 -23.42 -2.55
N SER A 654 -12.32 -22.28 -2.68
CA SER A 654 -11.16 -21.97 -1.85
C SER A 654 -11.54 -21.64 -0.41
N ASP A 655 -10.53 -21.56 0.44
CA ASP A 655 -10.63 -20.75 1.66
C ASP A 655 -10.89 -19.27 1.32
N PRO A 656 -11.45 -18.48 2.24
CA PRO A 656 -11.59 -17.04 2.07
C PRO A 656 -10.25 -16.37 1.76
N MET A 657 -10.22 -15.69 0.63
CA MET A 657 -9.10 -14.94 0.11
C MET A 657 -9.33 -13.43 0.30
N PRO A 658 -8.29 -12.62 0.21
CA PRO A 658 -8.37 -11.15 0.22
C PRO A 658 -9.09 -10.65 -1.00
N TYR A 659 -9.64 -9.45 -0.96
CA TYR A 659 -10.15 -8.78 -2.15
C TYR A 659 -9.02 -8.09 -2.93
N TYR A 660 -8.85 -8.46 -4.20
CA TYR A 660 -7.98 -7.79 -5.17
C TYR A 660 -8.77 -7.46 -6.43
N ASP A 661 -8.21 -6.62 -7.31
CA ASP A 661 -8.81 -6.33 -8.63
C ASP A 661 -8.73 -7.54 -9.58
N SER A 662 -7.79 -8.47 -9.35
CA SER A 662 -7.69 -9.70 -10.13
C SER A 662 -6.93 -10.84 -9.43
N TYR A 663 -7.21 -12.07 -9.85
CA TYR A 663 -6.53 -13.29 -9.41
C TYR A 663 -6.02 -14.10 -10.60
N ARG A 664 -5.03 -14.95 -10.34
CA ARG A 664 -4.64 -16.03 -11.25
C ARG A 664 -5.01 -17.37 -10.64
N TRP A 665 -5.64 -18.23 -11.43
CA TRP A 665 -6.08 -19.55 -11.00
C TRP A 665 -5.86 -20.58 -12.11
N SER A 666 -5.76 -21.87 -11.76
CA SER A 666 -5.67 -22.97 -12.72
C SER A 666 -6.95 -23.82 -12.77
N LEU A 667 -7.58 -23.92 -13.94
CA LEU A 667 -8.66 -24.86 -14.19
C LEU A 667 -8.19 -26.32 -14.03
N PRO A 668 -9.10 -27.26 -13.70
CA PRO A 668 -8.84 -28.69 -13.76
C PRO A 668 -8.27 -29.11 -15.12
N ALA A 669 -7.45 -30.14 -15.16
CA ALA A 669 -6.90 -30.70 -16.41
C ALA A 669 -7.93 -31.59 -17.13
N ILE A 670 -9.16 -31.11 -17.26
CA ILE A 670 -10.28 -31.82 -17.88
C ILE A 670 -10.88 -30.86 -18.90
N GLU A 671 -11.02 -31.28 -20.15
CA GLU A 671 -11.66 -30.47 -21.19
C GLU A 671 -13.16 -30.30 -20.94
N GLY A 672 -13.72 -29.19 -21.43
CA GLY A 672 -15.14 -28.90 -21.35
C GLY A 672 -15.48 -27.69 -20.49
N GLU A 673 -16.77 -27.61 -20.14
CA GLU A 673 -17.31 -26.50 -19.38
C GLU A 673 -16.90 -26.56 -17.91
N HIS A 674 -16.43 -25.42 -17.41
CA HIS A 674 -16.16 -25.14 -16.02
C HIS A 674 -16.95 -23.91 -15.59
N ILE A 675 -17.62 -24.00 -14.44
CA ILE A 675 -18.26 -22.85 -13.80
C ILE A 675 -17.22 -22.26 -12.84
N VAL A 676 -16.76 -21.06 -13.15
CA VAL A 676 -15.90 -20.28 -12.25
C VAL A 676 -16.81 -19.33 -11.48
N GLU A 677 -16.72 -19.36 -10.16
CA GLU A 677 -17.49 -18.47 -9.28
C GLU A 677 -16.60 -17.60 -8.41
N VAL A 678 -17.11 -16.42 -8.08
CA VAL A 678 -16.53 -15.46 -7.16
C VAL A 678 -17.60 -15.11 -6.16
N ARG A 679 -17.37 -15.41 -4.89
CA ARG A 679 -18.22 -15.04 -3.76
C ARG A 679 -17.57 -13.91 -2.99
N TYR A 680 -18.16 -12.72 -3.10
CA TYR A 680 -17.81 -11.57 -2.30
C TYR A 680 -18.42 -11.71 -0.91
N LEU A 681 -17.62 -11.51 0.12
CA LEU A 681 -18.03 -11.42 1.51
C LEU A 681 -17.84 -9.97 1.97
N ASP A 682 -18.89 -9.31 2.44
CA ASP A 682 -18.72 -8.06 3.17
C ASP A 682 -18.28 -8.32 4.62
N ARG A 683 -18.08 -7.24 5.38
CA ARG A 683 -17.63 -7.32 6.78
C ARG A 683 -18.72 -7.72 7.78
N ALA A 684 -19.99 -7.64 7.40
CA ALA A 684 -21.11 -8.18 8.17
C ALA A 684 -21.39 -9.66 7.86
N GLY A 685 -20.70 -10.23 6.88
CA GLY A 685 -20.83 -11.61 6.45
C GLY A 685 -21.94 -11.83 5.42
N ASN A 686 -22.52 -10.77 4.84
CA ASN A 686 -23.40 -10.96 3.68
C ASN A 686 -22.55 -11.28 2.46
N THR A 687 -23.18 -12.01 1.53
CA THR A 687 -22.46 -12.58 0.41
C THR A 687 -23.17 -12.35 -0.91
N THR A 688 -22.39 -12.04 -1.94
CA THR A 688 -22.85 -12.05 -3.33
C THR A 688 -21.99 -13.00 -4.13
N VAL A 689 -22.65 -13.91 -4.86
CA VAL A 689 -21.98 -14.86 -5.76
C VAL A 689 -22.21 -14.39 -7.19
N VAL A 690 -21.11 -14.26 -7.92
CA VAL A 690 -21.10 -14.06 -9.37
C VAL A 690 -20.43 -15.28 -9.97
N SER A 691 -20.88 -15.73 -11.14
CA SER A 691 -20.31 -16.89 -11.82
C SER A 691 -20.25 -16.67 -13.32
N GLN A 692 -19.25 -17.26 -13.97
CA GLN A 692 -19.17 -17.37 -15.43
C GLN A 692 -18.83 -18.79 -15.86
N THR A 693 -19.42 -19.22 -16.98
CA THR A 693 -19.04 -20.48 -17.62
C THR A 693 -17.85 -20.27 -18.54
N VAL A 694 -16.87 -21.17 -18.46
CA VAL A 694 -15.65 -21.21 -19.25
C VAL A 694 -15.59 -22.54 -19.98
N ASP A 695 -15.34 -22.55 -21.29
CA ASP A 695 -15.08 -23.80 -22.04
C ASP A 695 -13.57 -23.95 -22.25
N LEU A 696 -12.96 -24.94 -21.61
CA LEU A 696 -11.55 -25.23 -21.71
C LEU A 696 -11.29 -26.24 -22.83
N ASN A 697 -10.52 -25.84 -23.83
CA ASN A 697 -9.95 -26.75 -24.82
C ASN A 697 -8.44 -26.93 -24.56
N LEU A 698 -7.95 -28.14 -24.38
CA LEU A 698 -6.53 -28.44 -24.16
C LEU A 698 -5.93 -29.08 -25.40
N PRO A 699 -4.60 -28.99 -25.62
CA PRO A 699 -3.98 -29.78 -26.67
C PRO A 699 -4.15 -31.29 -26.38
N PRO A 700 -3.99 -32.16 -27.41
CA PRO A 700 -4.15 -33.60 -27.26
C PRO A 700 -3.34 -34.18 -26.11
N GLN A 701 -4.01 -34.93 -25.24
CA GLN A 701 -3.38 -35.63 -24.10
C GLN A 701 -2.77 -36.94 -24.58
N VAL A 702 -1.45 -37.08 -24.49
CA VAL A 702 -0.72 -38.21 -25.07
C VAL A 702 0.13 -38.97 -24.05
N GLU A 703 -0.07 -40.28 -24.02
CA GLU A 703 0.83 -41.24 -23.39
C GLU A 703 1.73 -41.88 -24.47
N LEU A 704 3.05 -41.72 -24.32
CA LEU A 704 4.05 -42.18 -25.28
C LEU A 704 5.03 -43.15 -24.62
N ASN A 705 5.02 -44.40 -25.07
CA ASN A 705 5.94 -45.43 -24.61
C ASN A 705 7.02 -45.70 -25.66
N THR A 706 8.28 -45.82 -25.23
CA THR A 706 9.43 -46.02 -26.14
C THR A 706 10.18 -47.31 -25.80
N GLU A 707 10.43 -48.13 -26.82
CA GLU A 707 11.19 -49.39 -26.72
C GLU A 707 12.30 -49.38 -27.77
N TRP A 708 13.56 -49.41 -27.33
CA TRP A 708 14.71 -49.49 -28.25
C TRP A 708 14.86 -50.92 -28.76
N ILE A 709 14.64 -51.13 -30.06
CA ILE A 709 14.73 -52.45 -30.69
C ILE A 709 16.17 -52.74 -31.15
N GLU A 710 16.89 -51.71 -31.61
CA GLU A 710 18.27 -51.79 -32.09
C GLU A 710 19.07 -50.55 -31.66
N GLU A 711 20.35 -50.48 -32.03
CA GLU A 711 21.19 -49.32 -31.75
C GLU A 711 20.64 -48.03 -32.37
N ALA A 712 20.15 -48.13 -33.61
CA ALA A 712 19.62 -47.02 -34.39
C ALA A 712 18.10 -47.11 -34.61
N ALA A 713 17.34 -47.88 -33.82
CA ALA A 713 15.88 -48.01 -34.00
C ALA A 713 15.08 -48.04 -32.70
N VAL A 714 13.95 -47.33 -32.68
CA VAL A 714 13.00 -47.25 -31.57
C VAL A 714 11.58 -47.54 -32.04
N ARG A 715 10.81 -48.26 -31.23
CA ARG A 715 9.35 -48.39 -31.34
C ARG A 715 8.69 -47.39 -30.40
N LEU A 716 7.74 -46.65 -30.93
CA LEU A 716 6.87 -45.73 -30.20
C LEU A 716 5.47 -46.35 -30.15
N THR A 717 4.93 -46.52 -28.96
CA THR A 717 3.51 -46.85 -28.77
C THR A 717 2.80 -45.60 -28.26
N ILE A 718 1.79 -45.15 -29.00
CA ILE A 718 1.14 -43.85 -28.82
C ILE A 718 -0.33 -44.10 -28.45
N ASN A 719 -0.75 -43.53 -27.32
CA ASN A 719 -2.15 -43.45 -26.92
C ASN A 719 -2.49 -41.97 -26.71
N ALA A 720 -3.35 -41.41 -27.56
CA ALA A 720 -3.72 -40.01 -27.53
C ALA A 720 -5.24 -39.85 -27.46
N ALA A 721 -5.72 -38.89 -26.67
CA ALA A 721 -7.12 -38.57 -26.50
C ALA A 721 -7.32 -37.04 -26.49
N ASP A 722 -8.44 -36.61 -27.07
CA ASP A 722 -8.85 -35.21 -27.21
C ASP A 722 -10.35 -35.18 -27.55
N ARG A 723 -11.08 -34.14 -27.12
CA ARG A 723 -12.48 -33.90 -27.49
C ARG A 723 -12.62 -33.56 -28.98
N ASP A 724 -11.68 -32.79 -29.52
CA ASP A 724 -11.72 -32.23 -30.86
C ASP A 724 -10.93 -33.11 -31.85
N LEU A 725 -11.66 -33.99 -32.54
CA LEU A 725 -11.10 -34.94 -33.51
C LEU A 725 -11.04 -34.35 -34.94
N PRO A 726 -10.13 -34.82 -35.81
CA PRO A 726 -9.14 -35.89 -35.60
C PRO A 726 -7.85 -35.41 -34.93
N ILE A 727 -7.15 -36.33 -34.25
CA ILE A 727 -5.78 -36.09 -33.76
C ILE A 727 -4.78 -36.41 -34.88
N GLU A 728 -3.85 -35.50 -35.11
CA GLU A 728 -2.72 -35.67 -36.01
C GLU A 728 -1.39 -35.59 -35.25
N MET A 729 -0.34 -36.20 -35.80
CA MET A 729 1.01 -36.24 -35.23
C MET A 729 2.05 -35.74 -36.23
N GLN A 730 3.12 -35.13 -35.73
CA GLN A 730 4.21 -34.59 -36.53
C GLN A 730 5.54 -35.08 -35.95
N PHE A 731 6.47 -35.50 -36.80
CA PHE A 731 7.82 -35.94 -36.40
C PHE A 731 8.88 -35.04 -36.99
N SER A 732 9.93 -34.73 -36.24
CA SER A 732 11.04 -33.89 -36.70
C SER A 732 12.35 -34.24 -36.03
N ALA A 733 13.48 -34.01 -36.72
CA ALA A 733 14.81 -34.08 -36.12
C ALA A 733 15.15 -32.82 -35.29
N THR A 734 14.36 -31.75 -35.44
CA THR A 734 14.50 -30.47 -34.71
C THR A 734 13.22 -30.13 -33.96
N PRO A 735 13.29 -29.38 -32.84
CA PRO A 735 12.11 -29.00 -32.07
C PRO A 735 11.21 -27.96 -32.78
N SER A 736 11.59 -27.41 -33.94
CA SER A 736 10.82 -26.39 -34.67
C SER A 736 9.76 -26.95 -35.63
N PHE A 737 9.91 -28.19 -36.09
CA PHE A 737 9.02 -28.86 -37.05
C PHE A 737 8.74 -28.07 -38.35
N ALA A 738 9.61 -27.12 -38.72
CA ALA A 738 9.34 -26.14 -39.78
C ALA A 738 8.95 -26.74 -41.14
N ASP A 739 9.45 -27.94 -41.46
CA ASP A 739 9.23 -28.63 -42.74
C ASP A 739 8.61 -30.03 -42.60
N ALA A 740 8.15 -30.41 -41.41
CA ALA A 740 7.58 -31.73 -41.18
C ALA A 740 6.10 -31.77 -41.59
N PRO A 741 5.60 -32.83 -42.27
CA PRO A 741 4.17 -32.96 -42.53
C PRO A 741 3.43 -33.45 -41.29
N TRP A 742 2.20 -32.96 -41.10
CA TRP A 742 1.25 -33.59 -40.18
C TRP A 742 0.75 -34.90 -40.78
N LEU A 743 0.68 -35.93 -39.95
CA LEU A 743 0.26 -37.28 -40.29
C LEU A 743 -0.94 -37.68 -39.43
N PRO A 744 -1.85 -38.54 -39.92
CA PRO A 744 -2.87 -39.13 -39.06
C PRO A 744 -2.24 -39.87 -37.87
N LEU A 745 -2.87 -39.83 -36.70
CA LEU A 745 -2.40 -40.58 -35.53
C LEU A 745 -2.24 -42.08 -35.83
N LEU A 746 -1.04 -42.62 -35.59
CA LEU A 746 -0.77 -44.06 -35.66
C LEU A 746 -0.48 -44.60 -34.24
N PRO A 747 -1.11 -45.71 -33.82
CA PRO A 747 -0.93 -46.25 -32.47
C PRO A 747 0.47 -46.86 -32.23
N GLU A 748 1.15 -47.29 -33.30
CA GLU A 748 2.55 -47.74 -33.25
C GLU A 748 3.33 -47.10 -34.40
N VAL A 749 4.50 -46.54 -34.09
CA VAL A 749 5.46 -46.02 -35.06
C VAL A 749 6.82 -46.65 -34.80
N ARG A 750 7.50 -47.13 -35.85
CA ARG A 750 8.89 -47.59 -35.78
C ARG A 750 9.78 -46.57 -36.48
N TRP A 751 10.72 -46.01 -35.74
CA TRP A 751 11.65 -45.01 -36.25
C TRP A 751 13.06 -45.57 -36.28
N ARG A 752 13.79 -45.34 -37.37
CA ARG A 752 15.19 -45.73 -37.53
C ARG A 752 16.01 -44.52 -37.98
N TRP A 753 17.15 -44.30 -37.33
CA TRP A 753 18.15 -43.29 -37.73
C TRP A 753 19.21 -43.92 -38.63
N ASP A 754 19.84 -43.09 -39.47
CA ASP A 754 21.03 -43.51 -40.23
C ASP A 754 22.24 -43.71 -39.30
N GLU A 755 23.16 -44.63 -39.63
CA GLU A 755 24.27 -45.08 -38.77
C GLU A 755 25.24 -43.97 -38.30
N THR A 756 25.18 -42.77 -38.90
CA THR A 756 26.05 -41.63 -38.59
C THR A 756 25.34 -40.49 -37.84
N ALA A 757 24.03 -40.59 -37.59
CA ALA A 757 23.24 -39.52 -36.96
C ALA A 757 23.15 -39.68 -35.43
N LEU A 758 23.20 -38.56 -34.70
CA LEU A 758 22.85 -38.56 -33.28
C LEU A 758 21.35 -38.86 -33.12
N PRO A 759 20.94 -39.85 -32.30
CA PRO A 759 19.54 -40.26 -32.21
C PRO A 759 18.73 -39.24 -31.39
N ARG A 760 18.25 -38.21 -32.09
CA ARG A 760 17.27 -37.24 -31.60
C ARG A 760 16.06 -37.25 -32.53
N LEU A 761 14.87 -37.34 -31.94
CA LEU A 761 13.59 -37.28 -32.64
C LEU A 761 12.62 -36.51 -31.75
N PHE A 762 11.87 -35.58 -32.32
CA PHE A 762 10.80 -34.87 -31.65
C PHE A 762 9.46 -35.29 -32.25
N VAL A 763 8.45 -35.47 -31.41
CA VAL A 763 7.07 -35.70 -31.82
C VAL A 763 6.14 -34.69 -31.14
N ARG A 764 5.14 -34.19 -31.86
CA ARG A 764 4.05 -33.38 -31.29
C ARG A 764 2.72 -33.73 -31.94
N PHE A 765 1.62 -33.33 -31.32
CA PHE A 765 0.26 -33.69 -31.71
C PHE A 765 -0.60 -32.43 -31.87
N ARG A 766 -1.63 -32.48 -32.73
CA ARG A 766 -2.65 -31.43 -32.82
C ARG A 766 -4.05 -32.02 -32.88
N ASP A 767 -5.01 -31.29 -32.35
CA ASP A 767 -6.44 -31.62 -32.39
C ASP A 767 -7.09 -31.11 -33.70
N GLY A 768 -8.39 -31.34 -33.85
CA GLY A 768 -9.21 -30.87 -34.96
C GLY A 768 -9.43 -29.35 -34.98
N ALA A 769 -9.21 -28.67 -33.85
CA ALA A 769 -9.26 -27.20 -33.72
C ALA A 769 -7.91 -26.53 -34.05
N GLY A 770 -6.84 -27.31 -34.24
CA GLY A 770 -5.49 -26.85 -34.53
C GLY A 770 -4.62 -26.58 -33.30
N LEU A 771 -5.10 -26.85 -32.09
CA LEU A 771 -4.35 -26.70 -30.85
C LEU A 771 -3.26 -27.79 -30.76
N THR A 772 -2.03 -27.38 -30.49
CA THR A 772 -0.84 -28.23 -30.65
C THR A 772 -0.17 -28.52 -29.31
N SER A 773 0.22 -29.78 -29.06
CA SER A 773 0.96 -30.20 -27.88
C SER A 773 2.41 -29.70 -27.90
N GLU A 774 3.02 -29.60 -26.72
CA GLU A 774 4.46 -29.41 -26.62
C GLU A 774 5.24 -30.56 -27.29
N PRO A 775 6.42 -30.30 -27.89
CA PRO A 775 7.28 -31.34 -28.45
C PRO A 775 7.81 -32.30 -27.39
N ILE A 776 7.68 -33.60 -27.64
CA ILE A 776 8.28 -34.67 -26.85
C ILE A 776 9.59 -35.12 -27.51
N GLU A 777 10.72 -35.00 -26.81
CA GLU A 777 12.02 -35.49 -27.28
C GLU A 777 12.21 -36.99 -26.98
N ILE A 778 12.55 -37.75 -28.01
CA ILE A 778 12.93 -39.15 -27.98
C ILE A 778 14.44 -39.24 -28.21
N GLY A 779 15.16 -39.68 -27.18
CA GLY A 779 16.60 -39.88 -27.22
C GLY A 779 17.08 -40.87 -26.14
N ARG A 780 18.31 -41.37 -26.27
CA ARG A 780 18.92 -42.23 -25.25
C ARG A 780 19.38 -41.38 -24.05
N ARG A 781 18.75 -41.57 -22.88
CA ARG A 781 19.26 -41.00 -21.62
C ARG A 781 20.45 -41.85 -21.13
N TYR A 782 21.68 -41.34 -21.25
CA TYR A 782 22.84 -41.95 -20.58
C TYR A 782 22.75 -41.64 -19.08
N GLN A 783 22.56 -42.65 -18.23
CA GLN A 783 22.73 -42.50 -16.78
C GLN A 783 24.23 -42.35 -16.48
N VAL A 784 24.65 -41.18 -16.02
CA VAL A 784 25.99 -40.99 -15.45
C VAL A 784 25.97 -41.55 -14.03
N PHE A 785 26.56 -42.72 -13.81
CA PHE A 785 26.93 -43.16 -12.46
C PHE A 785 28.17 -42.38 -12.02
N VAL A 786 28.03 -41.54 -10.98
CA VAL A 786 29.18 -40.97 -10.27
C VAL A 786 29.60 -41.97 -9.19
N PRO A 787 30.80 -42.59 -9.28
CA PRO A 787 31.29 -43.43 -8.20
C PRO A 787 31.69 -42.57 -7.00
N VAL A 788 31.13 -42.85 -5.82
CA VAL A 788 31.61 -42.29 -4.56
C VAL A 788 32.96 -42.96 -4.24
N VAL A 789 34.06 -42.24 -4.43
CA VAL A 789 35.39 -42.70 -4.04
C VAL A 789 35.55 -42.49 -2.54
N GLY A 790 35.41 -43.57 -1.77
CA GLY A 790 35.84 -43.67 -0.38
C GLY A 790 37.15 -44.46 -0.28
N ARG A 791 38.19 -43.75 0.18
CA ARG A 791 39.60 -44.13 0.45
C ARG A 791 40.57 -44.16 -0.73
#